data_AF-A0A2D6X4K5-F1
#
_entry.id   AF-A0A2D6X4K5-F1
#
_cell.length_a   1.000
_cell.length_b   1.000
_cell.length_c   1.000
_cell.angle_alpha   90.00
_cell.angle_beta   90.00
_cell.angle_gamma   90.00
#
_symmetry.space_group_name_H-M   'P 1'
#
loop_
_entity.id
_entity.type
_entity.pdbx_description
1 polymer ?
#
loop_
_entity_poly.entity_id
_entity_poly.type
_entity_poly.pdbx_seq_one_letter_code
_entity_poly.pdbx_strand_id
1 'polypeptide(L)'
;MSIIDWAKKLNYNFRLGKSGAAFNTMELPPALNYEQYLRIYGQVGWLFGAVSIIANSVADVSWHLKTGKKGDQEEIFEHPMLDMWQYVNPFQTKYQFIELIQMYLGLVGEAFIVLNFNRLGVPAEMWIAPPQFMTIIPDPKIYISHYEYKRGGSILRLEVPEVIHIFSPNPNNPYRGIGPSQSIAVDLDSERYASRYQQRLFYNDATPGLLIEYPEVPEKSERDKIRKEWDEIHRGWRNARKTGFLWGGAKANTVALTNKDMDFMNLRKINRETILGAFHVPTSLMGLSEVGSRARAEADEYIFAKYTIRPALTRIQEALNEQLVPLFDESLRFEYDDPVPTDRTTIVEEVSKLVPYGIITREEGRRKLGYNPEPAKGETFLSPMNLLPSTVKMLEKHKSFNEEQKEARWRVYASKSEREEVQFKRQFKKLWDVQAREVAEAWEISQSLDQSFDDYAAVKEWTEKFEPLITQVFTDAFELATSGAELMPTQSGRPAFQRSKSEGITKVLNPLALAWIANRSLTLAQEVNGTTKKELRKELAAGFASGESTDKIARRIRSYYRNDYKRRADVVARTEVIAANNEGALEGYENEGITQSEFYAALDERTCEDCMGYHAQVYPIMESHGIIPIHPNCRCTWVPIVD
;
A
#
# COMPACT_ATOMS: atom_id res chain seq x y z
N MET A 1 -11.45 23.57 -21.13
CA MET A 1 -12.73 23.61 -21.85
C MET A 1 -13.76 23.50 -20.74
N SER A 2 -14.45 24.59 -20.41
CA SER A 2 -15.41 24.59 -19.31
C SER A 2 -16.60 23.68 -19.65
N ILE A 3 -17.31 23.16 -18.64
CA ILE A 3 -18.52 22.35 -18.88
C ILE A 3 -19.57 23.18 -19.63
N ILE A 4 -19.57 24.51 -19.45
CA ILE A 4 -20.41 25.49 -20.12
C ILE A 4 -20.12 25.55 -21.63
N ASP A 5 -18.84 25.51 -22.02
CA ASP A 5 -18.44 25.49 -23.43
C ASP A 5 -18.66 24.15 -24.11
N TRP A 6 -18.48 23.04 -23.38
CA TRP A 6 -18.80 21.69 -23.85
C TRP A 6 -20.31 21.53 -24.07
N ALA A 7 -21.10 22.02 -23.11
CA ALA A 7 -22.55 22.12 -23.16
C ALA A 7 -23.01 22.89 -24.42
N LYS A 8 -22.47 24.10 -24.64
CA LYS A 8 -22.82 24.92 -25.82
C LYS A 8 -22.52 24.23 -27.16
N LYS A 9 -21.48 23.39 -27.23
CA LYS A 9 -21.11 22.64 -28.44
C LYS A 9 -22.02 21.44 -28.74
N LEU A 10 -22.77 20.91 -27.77
CA LEU A 10 -23.52 19.67 -27.91
C LEU A 10 -24.95 19.80 -28.45
N ASN A 11 -25.41 21.01 -28.82
CA ASN A 11 -26.71 21.27 -29.45
C ASN A 11 -27.85 20.44 -28.79
N TYR A 12 -28.11 20.73 -27.51
CA TYR A 12 -28.93 19.95 -26.56
C TYR A 12 -30.25 19.41 -27.13
N ASN A 13 -30.33 18.08 -27.21
CA ASN A 13 -31.58 17.32 -27.10
C ASN A 13 -31.36 16.19 -26.07
N PHE A 14 -31.20 16.54 -24.78
CA PHE A 14 -31.33 15.53 -23.73
C PHE A 14 -32.78 15.04 -23.71
N ARG A 15 -32.98 13.73 -23.92
CA ARG A 15 -34.28 13.06 -23.84
C ARG A 15 -34.37 12.29 -22.53
N LEU A 16 -34.50 12.98 -21.40
CA LEU A 16 -35.07 12.34 -20.22
C LEU A 16 -36.58 12.21 -20.48
N GLY A 17 -37.11 10.98 -20.39
CA GLY A 17 -38.50 10.66 -20.71
C GLY A 17 -39.51 11.55 -19.98
N LYS A 18 -40.69 11.75 -20.59
CA LYS A 18 -41.76 12.69 -20.20
C LYS A 18 -42.35 12.53 -18.77
N SER A 19 -41.81 11.66 -17.92
CA SER A 19 -42.25 11.54 -16.54
C SER A 19 -41.22 12.20 -15.63
N GLY A 20 -41.55 13.40 -15.13
CA GLY A 20 -40.93 13.95 -13.94
C GLY A 20 -41.19 13.01 -12.77
N ALA A 21 -40.33 12.02 -12.59
CA ALA A 21 -40.34 11.19 -11.41
C ALA A 21 -39.73 12.03 -10.30
N ALA A 22 -40.58 12.46 -9.36
CA ALA A 22 -40.12 12.77 -8.02
C ALA A 22 -39.50 11.47 -7.48
N PHE A 23 -38.18 11.34 -7.59
CA PHE A 23 -37.49 10.18 -7.05
C PHE A 23 -37.42 10.34 -5.54
N ASN A 24 -38.20 9.49 -4.86
CA ASN A 24 -38.24 9.38 -3.42
C ASN A 24 -36.83 9.18 -2.85
N THR A 25 -36.63 9.79 -1.68
CA THR A 25 -35.54 9.51 -0.76
C THR A 25 -35.30 8.01 -0.64
N MET A 26 -34.04 7.58 -0.73
CA MET A 26 -33.61 6.21 -0.57
C MET A 26 -34.23 5.55 0.68
N GLU A 27 -35.17 4.63 0.48
CA GLU A 27 -35.74 3.78 1.54
C GLU A 27 -34.93 2.47 1.65
N LEU A 28 -33.89 2.47 2.50
CA LEU A 28 -33.33 1.24 3.08
C LEU A 28 -33.73 1.16 4.55
N PRO A 29 -34.40 0.13 5.08
CA PRO A 29 -34.95 0.19 6.44
C PRO A 29 -33.87 0.08 7.55
N PRO A 30 -33.91 0.91 8.61
CA PRO A 30 -34.59 2.21 8.70
C PRO A 30 -33.65 3.31 8.21
N ALA A 31 -33.96 3.94 7.08
CA ALA A 31 -33.08 4.93 6.46
C ALA A 31 -33.15 6.15 7.33
N LEU A 32 -32.02 6.49 7.94
CA LEU A 32 -31.89 7.74 8.65
C LEU A 32 -32.12 8.86 7.63
N ASN A 33 -32.93 9.85 7.96
CA ASN A 33 -33.02 11.05 7.14
C ASN A 33 -31.71 11.86 7.26
N TYR A 34 -31.49 12.84 6.37
CA TYR A 34 -30.27 13.67 6.41
C TYR A 34 -29.99 14.23 7.81
N GLU A 35 -31.02 14.73 8.48
CA GLU A 35 -30.89 15.29 9.82
C GLU A 35 -30.42 14.23 10.84
N GLN A 36 -30.90 13.00 10.73
CA GLN A 36 -30.51 11.90 11.59
C GLN A 36 -29.04 11.50 11.36
N TYR A 37 -28.55 11.42 10.11
CA TYR A 37 -27.12 11.18 9.85
C TYR A 37 -26.23 12.28 10.44
N LEU A 38 -26.63 13.55 10.27
CA LEU A 38 -25.90 14.68 10.85
C LEU A 38 -25.90 14.64 12.39
N ARG A 39 -27.00 14.19 13.02
CA ARG A 39 -27.07 14.02 14.48
C ARG A 39 -26.23 12.83 14.97
N ILE A 40 -26.05 11.78 14.17
CA ILE A 40 -25.26 10.60 14.57
C ILE A 40 -23.77 10.92 14.69
N TYR A 41 -23.26 11.88 13.94
CA TYR A 41 -21.89 12.39 14.09
C TYR A 41 -21.56 12.74 15.55
N GLY A 42 -22.49 13.39 16.28
CA GLY A 42 -22.32 13.71 17.70
C GLY A 42 -22.68 12.59 18.68
N GLN A 43 -23.13 11.42 18.21
CA GLN A 43 -23.59 10.30 19.05
C GLN A 43 -22.62 9.11 19.03
N VAL A 44 -21.91 8.90 17.92
CA VAL A 44 -21.00 7.76 17.74
C VAL A 44 -19.56 8.29 17.67
N GLY A 45 -18.78 8.05 18.73
CA GLY A 45 -17.43 8.61 18.87
C GLY A 45 -16.45 8.16 17.78
N TRP A 46 -16.56 6.91 17.29
CA TRP A 46 -15.71 6.43 16.21
C TRP A 46 -16.00 7.10 14.86
N LEU A 47 -17.29 7.40 14.61
CA LEU A 47 -17.69 8.16 13.43
C LEU A 47 -17.18 9.59 13.52
N PHE A 48 -17.32 10.24 14.70
CA PHE A 48 -16.75 11.55 14.96
C PHE A 48 -15.25 11.56 14.65
N GLY A 49 -14.49 10.63 15.22
CA GLY A 49 -13.05 10.55 15.00
C GLY A 49 -12.66 10.38 13.54
N ALA A 50 -13.30 9.46 12.81
CA ALA A 50 -13.03 9.20 11.41
C ALA A 50 -13.35 10.39 10.50
N VAL A 51 -14.51 11.03 10.71
CA VAL A 51 -14.93 12.18 9.91
C VAL A 51 -14.05 13.39 10.22
N SER A 52 -13.77 13.65 11.50
CA SER A 52 -12.97 14.81 11.91
C SER A 52 -11.52 14.72 11.45
N ILE A 53 -10.88 13.55 11.54
CA ILE A 53 -9.48 13.42 11.08
C ILE A 53 -9.36 13.69 9.57
N ILE A 54 -10.30 13.15 8.77
CA ILE A 54 -10.34 13.41 7.33
C ILE A 54 -10.63 14.89 7.06
N ALA A 55 -11.63 15.47 7.71
CA ALA A 55 -12.02 16.86 7.51
C ALA A 55 -10.88 17.84 7.85
N ASN A 56 -10.20 17.61 8.97
CA ASN A 56 -9.04 18.40 9.38
C ASN A 56 -7.87 18.25 8.41
N SER A 57 -7.55 17.02 7.98
CA SER A 57 -6.47 16.79 7.00
C SER A 57 -6.77 17.40 5.63
N VAL A 58 -8.04 17.45 5.20
CA VAL A 58 -8.44 18.13 3.96
C VAL A 58 -8.38 19.65 4.13
N ALA A 59 -8.77 20.19 5.28
CA ALA A 59 -8.75 21.63 5.57
C ALA A 59 -7.35 22.20 5.77
N ASP A 60 -6.37 21.37 6.15
CA ASP A 60 -4.98 21.77 6.39
C ASP A 60 -4.20 22.04 5.09
N VAL A 61 -4.68 21.54 3.95
CA VAL A 61 -3.98 21.68 2.67
C VAL A 61 -4.09 23.09 2.11
N SER A 62 -2.95 23.60 1.63
CA SER A 62 -2.85 24.89 0.94
C SER A 62 -3.35 24.82 -0.50
N TRP A 63 -3.90 25.93 -0.97
CA TRP A 63 -4.46 26.06 -2.32
C TRP A 63 -3.83 27.25 -3.03
N HIS A 64 -3.62 27.12 -4.33
CA HIS A 64 -2.96 28.10 -5.19
C HIS A 64 -3.68 28.22 -6.53
N LEU A 65 -3.59 29.40 -7.15
CA LEU A 65 -4.23 29.72 -8.42
C LEU A 65 -3.17 29.85 -9.51
N LYS A 66 -3.38 29.27 -10.68
CA LYS A 66 -2.42 29.28 -11.80
C LYS A 66 -3.07 29.69 -13.13
N THR A 67 -2.31 30.31 -14.01
CA THR A 67 -2.72 30.59 -15.41
C THR A 67 -2.35 29.43 -16.34
N GLY A 68 -3.20 29.06 -17.30
CA GLY A 68 -2.75 28.37 -18.53
C GLY A 68 -3.00 26.86 -18.65
N LYS A 69 -2.69 26.32 -19.84
CA LYS A 69 -2.74 24.88 -20.17
C LYS A 69 -1.40 24.22 -19.81
N LYS A 70 -1.46 22.97 -19.33
CA LYS A 70 -0.32 22.12 -18.92
C LYS A 70 0.98 22.42 -19.69
N GLY A 71 1.96 23.02 -19.02
CA GLY A 71 3.31 23.25 -19.54
C GLY A 71 3.86 24.67 -19.30
N ASP A 72 2.99 25.68 -19.24
CA ASP A 72 3.36 27.10 -19.09
C ASP A 72 2.48 27.75 -18.01
N GLN A 73 2.59 27.23 -16.78
CA GLN A 73 1.76 27.64 -15.65
C GLN A 73 2.51 28.61 -14.74
N GLU A 74 2.04 29.85 -14.66
CA GLU A 74 2.48 30.84 -13.68
C GLU A 74 1.52 30.87 -12.50
N GLU A 75 2.07 30.93 -11.28
CA GLU A 75 1.29 31.05 -10.06
C GLU A 75 0.86 32.51 -9.85
N ILE A 76 -0.43 32.68 -9.54
CA ILE A 76 -1.05 33.97 -9.29
C ILE A 76 -1.18 34.13 -7.78
N PHE A 77 -0.63 35.22 -7.26
CA PHE A 77 -0.68 35.53 -5.83
C PHE A 77 -1.78 36.54 -5.47
N GLU A 78 -2.26 37.33 -6.43
CA GLU A 78 -3.27 38.35 -6.23
C GLU A 78 -4.42 38.17 -7.22
N HIS A 79 -5.60 37.79 -6.71
CA HIS A 79 -6.80 37.62 -7.53
C HIS A 79 -8.06 37.66 -6.63
N PRO A 80 -9.20 38.24 -7.08
CA PRO A 80 -10.42 38.29 -6.27
C PRO A 80 -10.93 36.93 -5.78
N MET A 81 -10.69 35.86 -6.55
CA MET A 81 -10.99 34.49 -6.13
C MET A 81 -10.16 34.04 -4.92
N LEU A 82 -8.88 34.43 -4.84
CA LEU A 82 -8.02 34.11 -3.70
C LEU A 82 -8.45 34.87 -2.45
N ASP A 83 -8.85 36.13 -2.60
CA ASP A 83 -9.42 36.92 -1.51
C ASP A 83 -10.70 36.27 -0.97
N MET A 84 -11.61 35.87 -1.86
CA MET A 84 -12.83 35.15 -1.50
C MET A 84 -12.52 33.77 -0.88
N TRP A 85 -11.50 33.05 -1.37
CA TRP A 85 -11.11 31.77 -0.79
C TRP A 85 -10.54 31.92 0.63
N GLN A 86 -9.78 32.98 0.88
CA GLN A 86 -9.23 33.27 2.19
C GLN A 86 -10.31 33.79 3.17
N TYR A 87 -11.25 34.59 2.66
CA TYR A 87 -12.35 35.19 3.41
C TYR A 87 -13.71 34.72 2.87
N VAL A 88 -13.95 33.41 2.97
CA VAL A 88 -15.13 32.72 2.41
C VAL A 88 -16.45 33.42 2.73
N ASN A 89 -16.62 33.84 3.98
CA ASN A 89 -17.72 34.69 4.43
C ASN A 89 -17.37 35.32 5.80
N PRO A 90 -18.15 36.29 6.29
CA PRO A 90 -17.90 36.94 7.59
C PRO A 90 -18.12 36.05 8.82
N PHE A 91 -18.73 34.87 8.68
CA PHE A 91 -19.19 34.04 9.80
C PHE A 91 -18.16 32.97 10.21
N GLN A 92 -17.44 32.37 9.26
CA GLN A 92 -16.51 31.27 9.52
C GLN A 92 -15.19 31.43 8.75
N THR A 93 -14.13 30.82 9.29
CA THR A 93 -12.83 30.82 8.62
C THR A 93 -12.82 29.85 7.43
N LYS A 94 -11.85 30.02 6.53
CA LYS A 94 -11.57 29.07 5.44
C LYS A 94 -11.44 27.63 5.95
N TYR A 95 -10.73 27.43 7.07
CA TYR A 95 -10.51 26.10 7.63
C TYR A 95 -11.83 25.43 8.04
N GLN A 96 -12.67 26.15 8.78
CA GLN A 96 -14.00 25.66 9.19
C GLN A 96 -14.93 25.39 7.99
N PHE A 97 -14.82 26.22 6.95
CA PHE A 97 -15.57 26.04 5.71
C PHE A 97 -15.20 24.74 4.99
N ILE A 98 -13.91 24.48 4.79
CA ILE A 98 -13.44 23.25 4.13
C ILE A 98 -13.75 22.03 5.01
N GLU A 99 -13.54 22.14 6.32
CA GLU A 99 -13.87 21.09 7.29
C GLU A 99 -15.35 20.69 7.16
N LEU A 100 -16.27 21.68 7.18
CA LEU A 100 -17.71 21.42 7.09
C LEU A 100 -18.14 20.82 5.74
N ILE A 101 -17.51 21.23 4.63
CA ILE A 101 -17.72 20.60 3.31
C ILE A 101 -17.37 19.11 3.39
N GLN A 102 -16.19 18.79 3.90
CA GLN A 102 -15.72 17.41 3.98
C GLN A 102 -16.56 16.58 4.96
N MET A 103 -17.02 17.18 6.06
CA MET A 103 -17.97 16.55 6.97
C MET A 103 -19.28 16.17 6.26
N TYR A 104 -19.87 17.08 5.47
CA TYR A 104 -21.09 16.76 4.73
C TYR A 104 -20.86 15.68 3.66
N LEU A 105 -19.75 15.70 2.95
CA LEU A 105 -19.37 14.63 2.02
C LEU A 105 -19.24 13.27 2.72
N GLY A 106 -18.65 13.23 3.93
CA GLY A 106 -18.49 12.00 4.71
C GLY A 106 -19.80 11.48 5.33
N LEU A 107 -20.68 12.38 5.75
CA LEU A 107 -21.93 12.04 6.45
C LEU A 107 -23.09 11.73 5.49
N VAL A 108 -23.27 12.56 4.46
CA VAL A 108 -24.43 12.51 3.57
C VAL A 108 -24.06 12.51 2.08
N GLY A 109 -22.76 12.46 1.75
CA GLY A 109 -22.29 12.25 0.38
C GLY A 109 -22.27 13.47 -0.50
N GLU A 110 -22.68 14.64 0.00
CA GLU A 110 -22.76 15.85 -0.80
C GLU A 110 -22.68 17.11 0.06
N ALA A 111 -22.21 18.19 -0.55
CA ALA A 111 -22.17 19.53 0.02
C ALA A 111 -22.65 20.53 -1.04
N PHE A 112 -23.32 21.59 -0.57
CA PHE A 112 -23.79 22.69 -1.40
C PHE A 112 -23.16 23.99 -0.92
N ILE A 113 -22.51 24.72 -1.82
CA ILE A 113 -22.00 26.06 -1.58
C ILE A 113 -22.86 27.02 -2.39
N VAL A 114 -23.47 27.98 -1.72
CA VAL A 114 -24.26 29.05 -2.32
C VAL A 114 -23.37 30.28 -2.49
N LEU A 115 -23.31 30.79 -3.70
CA LEU A 115 -22.51 31.95 -4.08
C LEU A 115 -23.34 33.23 -3.91
N ASN A 116 -22.72 34.24 -3.31
CA ASN A 116 -23.27 35.59 -3.29
C ASN A 116 -22.47 36.47 -4.25
N PHE A 117 -23.16 37.19 -5.13
CA PHE A 117 -22.56 37.99 -6.18
C PHE A 117 -22.52 39.47 -5.79
N ASN A 118 -21.43 40.15 -6.11
CA ASN A 118 -21.34 41.60 -5.94
C ASN A 118 -22.15 42.34 -7.02
N ARG A 119 -22.18 43.68 -6.95
CA ARG A 119 -22.90 44.53 -7.92
C ARG A 119 -22.41 44.40 -9.36
N LEU A 120 -21.21 43.86 -9.58
CA LEU A 120 -20.62 43.63 -10.90
C LEU A 120 -20.92 42.21 -11.42
N GLY A 121 -21.69 41.41 -10.69
CA GLY A 121 -22.02 40.04 -11.08
C GLY A 121 -20.88 39.04 -10.90
N VAL A 122 -19.87 39.37 -10.08
CA VAL A 122 -18.75 38.48 -9.75
C VAL A 122 -18.99 37.85 -8.37
N PRO A 123 -18.74 36.53 -8.19
CA PRO A 123 -18.83 35.91 -6.88
C PRO A 123 -17.92 36.62 -5.86
N ALA A 124 -18.47 36.91 -4.69
CA ALA A 124 -17.78 37.63 -3.62
C ALA A 124 -17.82 36.91 -2.27
N GLU A 125 -18.80 36.05 -2.03
CA GLU A 125 -18.89 35.25 -0.81
C GLU A 125 -19.39 33.83 -1.12
N MET A 126 -19.02 32.90 -0.24
CA MET A 126 -19.41 31.51 -0.28
C MET A 126 -20.06 31.08 1.03
N TRP A 127 -21.28 30.56 0.94
CA TRP A 127 -22.06 30.11 2.08
C TRP A 127 -22.37 28.63 1.96
N ILE A 128 -22.05 27.85 2.99
CA ILE A 128 -22.40 26.43 2.98
C ILE A 128 -23.88 26.29 3.33
N ALA A 129 -24.65 25.68 2.42
CA ALA A 129 -26.03 25.35 2.66
C ALA A 129 -26.15 23.93 3.23
N PRO A 130 -26.79 23.74 4.40
CA PRO A 130 -27.01 22.41 4.95
C PRO A 130 -27.79 21.51 3.96
N PRO A 131 -27.26 20.33 3.57
CA PRO A 131 -27.86 19.50 2.53
C PRO A 131 -29.30 19.05 2.80
N GLN A 132 -29.72 18.97 4.08
CA GLN A 132 -31.09 18.61 4.47
C GLN A 132 -32.13 19.65 4.05
N PHE A 133 -31.73 20.89 3.78
CA PHE A 133 -32.63 21.96 3.36
C PHE A 133 -32.55 22.24 1.86
N MET A 134 -31.64 21.56 1.14
CA MET A 134 -31.46 21.73 -0.30
C MET A 134 -32.27 20.69 -1.09
N THR A 135 -33.03 21.18 -2.07
CA THR A 135 -33.76 20.37 -3.04
C THR A 135 -33.28 20.69 -4.45
N ILE A 136 -33.01 19.67 -5.27
CA ILE A 136 -32.63 19.81 -6.68
C ILE A 136 -33.89 19.60 -7.52
N ILE A 137 -34.22 20.55 -8.39
CA ILE A 137 -35.39 20.43 -9.25
C ILE A 137 -34.95 19.99 -10.65
N PRO A 138 -35.27 18.75 -11.06
CA PRO A 138 -34.85 18.23 -12.36
C PRO A 138 -35.61 18.89 -13.51
N ASP A 139 -34.96 18.97 -14.67
CA ASP A 139 -35.58 19.41 -15.93
C ASP A 139 -35.32 18.40 -17.06
N PRO A 140 -36.33 18.03 -17.87
CA PRO A 140 -36.16 17.07 -18.94
C PRO A 140 -35.21 17.50 -20.07
N LYS A 141 -35.01 18.82 -20.27
CA LYS A 141 -34.22 19.40 -21.37
C LYS A 141 -32.81 19.79 -20.94
N ILE A 142 -32.66 20.40 -19.77
CA ILE A 142 -31.39 20.93 -19.26
C ILE A 142 -30.84 20.15 -18.05
N TYR A 143 -31.45 19.00 -17.73
CA TYR A 143 -31.10 18.11 -16.62
C TYR A 143 -31.46 18.64 -15.23
N ILE A 144 -31.01 19.85 -14.87
CA ILE A 144 -31.35 20.55 -13.62
C ILE A 144 -31.92 21.92 -13.97
N SER A 145 -33.14 22.22 -13.48
CA SER A 145 -33.76 23.53 -13.64
C SER A 145 -33.14 24.56 -12.70
N HIS A 146 -33.17 24.27 -11.40
CA HIS A 146 -32.74 25.16 -10.32
C HIS A 146 -32.65 24.38 -9.00
N TYR A 147 -32.15 25.03 -7.96
CA TYR A 147 -32.12 24.55 -6.60
C TYR A 147 -33.12 25.32 -5.74
N GLU A 148 -33.62 24.68 -4.69
CA GLU A 148 -34.48 25.30 -3.69
C GLU A 148 -33.91 25.08 -2.29
N TYR A 149 -33.67 26.16 -1.55
CA TYR A 149 -33.34 26.13 -0.13
C TYR A 149 -34.61 26.34 0.70
N LYS A 150 -34.99 25.34 1.50
CA LYS A 150 -36.25 25.29 2.25
C LYS A 150 -35.99 25.28 3.75
N ARG A 151 -36.34 26.37 4.45
CA ARG A 151 -36.23 26.45 5.91
C ARG A 151 -37.37 27.28 6.50
N GLY A 152 -38.04 26.74 7.52
CA GLY A 152 -39.09 27.47 8.25
C GLY A 152 -40.28 27.93 7.39
N GLY A 153 -40.64 27.17 6.35
CA GLY A 153 -41.75 27.51 5.44
C GLY A 153 -41.42 28.51 4.34
N SER A 154 -40.21 29.10 4.36
CA SER A 154 -39.71 29.94 3.26
C SER A 154 -38.93 29.09 2.25
N ILE A 155 -39.12 29.39 0.97
CA ILE A 155 -38.40 28.76 -0.14
C ILE A 155 -37.58 29.84 -0.83
N LEU A 156 -36.26 29.70 -0.81
CA LEU A 156 -35.35 30.50 -1.61
C LEU A 156 -34.99 29.70 -2.87
N ARG A 157 -35.36 30.24 -4.03
CA ARG A 157 -34.95 29.70 -5.32
C ARG A 157 -33.53 30.16 -5.63
N LEU A 158 -32.68 29.23 -6.06
CA LEU A 158 -31.29 29.45 -6.43
C LEU A 158 -31.06 28.90 -7.83
N GLU A 159 -30.52 29.70 -8.73
CA GLU A 159 -30.20 29.28 -10.08
C GLU A 159 -28.93 28.42 -10.12
N VAL A 160 -28.74 27.64 -11.20
CA VAL A 160 -27.63 26.69 -11.30
C VAL A 160 -26.24 27.33 -11.09
N PRO A 161 -25.93 28.51 -11.65
CA PRO A 161 -24.63 29.16 -11.42
C PRO A 161 -24.43 29.68 -9.99
N GLU A 162 -25.49 29.79 -9.20
CA GLU A 162 -25.43 30.29 -7.82
C GLU A 162 -25.10 29.18 -6.81
N VAL A 163 -25.06 27.92 -7.24
CA VAL A 163 -24.83 26.77 -6.37
C VAL A 163 -23.71 25.90 -6.92
N ILE A 164 -22.65 25.75 -6.14
CA ILE A 164 -21.65 24.71 -6.36
C ILE A 164 -22.11 23.44 -5.64
N HIS A 165 -22.39 22.39 -6.41
CA HIS A 165 -22.76 21.08 -5.88
C HIS A 165 -21.57 20.13 -5.96
N ILE A 166 -21.11 19.69 -4.79
CA ILE A 166 -20.02 18.71 -4.65
C ILE A 166 -20.64 17.42 -4.15
N PHE A 167 -20.46 16.31 -4.86
CA PHE A 167 -21.08 15.05 -4.46
C PHE A 167 -20.25 13.81 -4.81
N SER A 168 -20.48 12.75 -4.05
CA SER A 168 -20.03 11.39 -4.34
C SER A 168 -21.08 10.68 -5.18
N PRO A 169 -20.73 10.05 -6.31
CA PRO A 169 -21.70 9.42 -7.21
C PRO A 169 -22.60 8.40 -6.50
N ASN A 170 -23.90 8.47 -6.76
CA ASN A 170 -24.89 7.55 -6.20
C ASN A 170 -25.55 6.73 -7.33
N PRO A 171 -25.32 5.41 -7.39
CA PRO A 171 -25.93 4.55 -8.41
C PRO A 171 -27.47 4.54 -8.38
N ASN A 172 -28.08 4.85 -7.24
CA ASN A 172 -29.53 4.82 -7.05
C ASN A 172 -30.20 6.20 -7.25
N ASN A 173 -29.42 7.29 -7.23
CA ASN A 173 -29.94 8.64 -7.43
C ASN A 173 -28.97 9.46 -8.29
N PRO A 174 -29.32 9.76 -9.55
CA PRO A 174 -28.41 10.46 -10.46
C PRO A 174 -28.27 11.97 -10.15
N TYR A 175 -29.03 12.50 -9.20
CA TYR A 175 -29.00 13.91 -8.79
C TYR A 175 -28.33 14.14 -7.43
N ARG A 176 -28.32 13.15 -6.53
CA ARG A 176 -27.90 13.32 -5.13
C ARG A 176 -26.73 12.43 -4.79
N GLY A 177 -25.85 12.90 -3.91
CA GLY A 177 -24.70 12.11 -3.48
C GLY A 177 -25.03 10.95 -2.55
N ILE A 178 -24.05 10.07 -2.31
CA ILE A 178 -24.07 9.09 -1.21
C ILE A 178 -22.75 9.09 -0.45
N GLY A 179 -22.83 9.17 0.87
CA GLY A 179 -21.68 9.25 1.77
C GLY A 179 -21.35 7.91 2.43
N PRO A 180 -20.10 7.73 2.92
CA PRO A 180 -19.71 6.54 3.68
C PRO A 180 -20.63 6.23 4.87
N SER A 181 -21.09 7.24 5.62
CA SER A 181 -21.99 6.98 6.76
C SER A 181 -23.32 6.35 6.36
N GLN A 182 -23.79 6.63 5.13
CA GLN A 182 -25.04 6.08 4.63
C GLN A 182 -24.89 4.61 4.24
N SER A 183 -23.70 4.17 3.80
CA SER A 183 -23.46 2.77 3.46
C SER A 183 -23.38 1.85 4.68
N ILE A 184 -23.01 2.39 5.85
CA ILE A 184 -22.90 1.64 7.13
C ILE A 184 -23.99 2.03 8.15
N ALA A 185 -25.15 2.50 7.69
CA ALA A 185 -26.19 3.02 8.57
C ALA A 185 -26.67 2.00 9.63
N VAL A 186 -26.75 0.73 9.26
CA VAL A 186 -27.15 -0.37 10.17
C VAL A 186 -26.09 -0.59 11.26
N ASP A 187 -24.81 -0.51 10.92
CA ASP A 187 -23.70 -0.66 11.86
C ASP A 187 -23.62 0.53 12.82
N LEU A 188 -23.87 1.76 12.33
CA LEU A 188 -23.97 2.95 13.17
C LEU A 188 -25.12 2.84 14.17
N ASP A 189 -26.27 2.31 13.74
CA ASP A 189 -27.40 2.05 14.61
C ASP A 189 -27.07 0.97 15.65
N SER A 190 -26.44 -0.12 15.24
CA SER A 190 -25.93 -1.18 16.12
C SER A 190 -25.01 -0.61 17.19
N GLU A 191 -24.03 0.21 16.82
CA GLU A 191 -23.09 0.85 17.75
C GLU A 191 -23.79 1.80 18.73
N ARG A 192 -24.78 2.56 18.24
CA ARG A 192 -25.60 3.45 19.07
C ARG A 192 -26.45 2.66 20.07
N TYR A 193 -27.10 1.59 19.63
CA TYR A 193 -27.91 0.74 20.51
C TYR A 193 -27.04 0.01 21.52
N ALA A 194 -25.87 -0.50 21.11
CA ALA A 194 -24.89 -1.10 21.99
C ALA A 194 -24.44 -0.10 23.07
N SER A 195 -24.06 1.11 22.67
CA SER A 195 -23.65 2.18 23.61
C SER A 195 -24.77 2.55 24.58
N ARG A 196 -26.02 2.66 24.11
CA ARG A 196 -27.19 2.94 24.97
C ARG A 196 -27.52 1.78 25.90
N TYR A 197 -27.40 0.54 25.43
CA TYR A 197 -27.60 -0.65 26.24
C TYR A 197 -26.57 -0.66 27.39
N GLN A 198 -25.30 -0.43 27.07
CA GLN A 198 -24.23 -0.34 28.07
C GLN A 198 -24.46 0.83 29.05
N GLN A 199 -24.85 2.00 28.55
CA GLN A 199 -25.20 3.13 29.41
C GLN A 199 -26.35 2.79 30.37
N ARG A 200 -27.41 2.14 29.88
CA ARG A 200 -28.56 1.72 30.70
C ARG A 200 -28.17 0.64 31.70
N LEU A 201 -27.32 -0.31 31.30
CA LEU A 201 -26.78 -1.34 32.17
C LEU A 201 -26.06 -0.72 33.37
N PHE A 202 -25.24 0.31 33.15
CA PHE A 202 -24.57 1.03 34.24
C PHE A 202 -25.48 1.99 35.02
N TYR A 203 -26.45 2.61 34.36
CA TYR A 203 -27.32 3.62 35.00
C TYR A 203 -28.41 2.99 35.87
N ASN A 204 -28.94 1.82 35.49
CA ASN A 204 -30.04 1.15 36.19
C ASN A 204 -29.57 0.06 37.17
N ASP A 205 -28.26 -0.01 37.41
CA ASP A 205 -27.58 -1.15 38.03
C ASP A 205 -27.77 -2.44 37.20
N ALA A 206 -26.67 -3.15 36.95
CA ALA A 206 -26.68 -4.37 36.16
C ALA A 206 -27.27 -5.53 36.94
N THR A 207 -28.43 -5.36 37.60
CA THR A 207 -29.17 -6.50 38.13
C THR A 207 -29.76 -7.23 36.93
N PRO A 208 -29.28 -8.44 36.61
CA PRO A 208 -30.05 -9.31 35.74
C PRO A 208 -31.45 -9.40 36.32
N GLY A 209 -32.50 -9.45 35.49
CA GLY A 209 -33.90 -9.36 35.92
C GLY A 209 -34.13 -10.01 37.29
N LEU A 210 -34.08 -9.17 38.34
CA LEU A 210 -34.11 -9.65 39.71
C LEU A 210 -35.56 -9.99 39.99
N LEU A 211 -35.85 -11.28 40.06
CA LEU A 211 -37.17 -11.75 40.42
C LEU A 211 -37.24 -11.77 41.93
N ILE A 212 -37.95 -10.79 42.49
CA ILE A 212 -38.25 -10.72 43.92
C ILE A 212 -39.57 -11.47 44.12
N GLU A 213 -39.46 -12.63 44.77
CA GLU A 213 -40.59 -13.48 45.12
C GLU A 213 -41.04 -13.16 46.55
N TYR A 214 -42.31 -12.79 46.71
CA TYR A 214 -42.93 -12.58 48.02
C TYR A 214 -43.84 -13.77 48.36
N PRO A 215 -43.79 -14.29 49.60
CA PRO A 215 -44.62 -15.42 50.03
C PRO A 215 -46.13 -15.08 50.05
N GLU A 216 -46.49 -13.81 50.28
CA GLU A 216 -47.86 -13.30 50.17
C GLU A 216 -47.88 -12.00 49.36
N VAL A 217 -48.99 -11.71 48.67
CA VAL A 217 -49.11 -10.50 47.83
C VAL A 217 -49.24 -9.27 48.73
N PRO A 218 -48.28 -8.33 48.73
CA PRO A 218 -48.35 -7.13 49.59
C PRO A 218 -49.50 -6.21 49.17
N GLU A 219 -49.99 -5.37 50.08
CA GLU A 219 -51.00 -4.35 49.75
C GLU A 219 -50.46 -3.34 48.72
N LYS A 220 -51.32 -2.72 47.90
CA LYS A 220 -50.89 -1.80 46.82
C LYS A 220 -50.04 -0.63 47.34
N SER A 221 -50.42 -0.06 48.48
CA SER A 221 -49.72 1.05 49.13
C SER A 221 -48.29 0.67 49.55
N GLU A 222 -48.08 -0.56 49.98
CA GLU A 222 -46.79 -1.11 50.39
C GLU A 222 -45.91 -1.46 49.18
N ARG A 223 -46.50 -2.03 48.12
CA ARG A 223 -45.78 -2.27 46.85
C ARG A 223 -45.20 -1.00 46.24
N ASP A 224 -45.95 0.09 46.28
CA ASP A 224 -45.49 1.37 45.74
C ASP A 224 -44.36 1.98 46.59
N LYS A 225 -44.37 1.79 47.91
CA LYS A 225 -43.24 2.18 48.80
C LYS A 225 -41.99 1.36 48.51
N ILE A 226 -42.12 0.03 48.44
CA ILE A 226 -41.01 -0.88 48.15
C ILE A 226 -40.39 -0.54 46.79
N ARG A 227 -41.21 -0.30 45.75
CA ARG A 227 -40.71 0.12 44.43
C ARG A 227 -39.94 1.44 44.52
N LYS A 228 -40.46 2.42 45.27
CA LYS A 228 -39.82 3.72 45.42
C LYS A 228 -38.48 3.62 46.17
N GLU A 229 -38.42 2.85 47.26
CA GLU A 229 -37.19 2.58 48.00
C GLU A 229 -36.17 1.83 47.13
N TRP A 230 -36.62 0.83 46.37
CA TRP A 230 -35.78 0.10 45.43
C TRP A 230 -35.18 1.01 44.37
N ASP A 231 -36.00 1.88 43.77
CA ASP A 231 -35.57 2.87 42.79
C ASP A 231 -34.60 3.88 43.42
N GLU A 232 -34.83 4.35 44.65
CA GLU A 232 -33.92 5.27 45.36
C GLU A 232 -32.54 4.65 45.64
N ILE A 233 -32.51 3.36 45.98
CA ILE A 233 -31.27 2.64 46.31
C ILE A 233 -30.45 2.30 45.07
N HIS A 234 -31.08 1.92 43.95
CA HIS A 234 -30.38 1.35 42.78
C HIS A 234 -30.35 2.27 41.54
N ARG A 235 -31.14 3.35 41.50
CA ARG A 235 -31.12 4.27 40.35
C ARG A 235 -29.87 5.15 40.36
N GLY A 236 -29.20 5.21 39.21
CA GLY A 236 -28.06 6.09 38.96
C GLY A 236 -26.72 5.36 39.10
N TRP A 237 -25.73 5.83 38.34
CA TRP A 237 -24.44 5.13 38.22
C TRP A 237 -23.65 4.99 39.54
N ARG A 238 -23.82 5.90 40.50
CA ARG A 238 -23.18 5.83 41.84
C ARG A 238 -23.82 4.81 42.78
N ASN A 239 -25.01 4.38 42.43
CA ASN A 239 -25.82 3.45 43.19
C ASN A 239 -25.72 2.02 42.65
N ALA A 240 -24.93 1.83 41.59
CA ALA A 240 -24.62 0.52 41.04
C ALA A 240 -23.96 -0.38 42.10
N ARG A 241 -24.37 -1.65 42.16
CA ARG A 241 -23.91 -2.69 43.10
C ARG A 241 -24.18 -2.39 44.58
N LYS A 242 -25.06 -1.44 44.89
CA LYS A 242 -25.50 -1.26 46.28
C LYS A 242 -26.34 -2.47 46.71
N THR A 243 -26.12 -2.92 47.93
CA THR A 243 -26.90 -4.02 48.50
C THR A 243 -28.31 -3.54 48.80
N GLY A 244 -29.29 -4.06 48.06
CA GLY A 244 -30.70 -3.94 48.39
C GLY A 244 -31.07 -4.84 49.56
N PHE A 245 -31.89 -4.34 50.48
CA PHE A 245 -32.50 -5.15 51.55
C PHE A 245 -33.92 -5.53 51.15
N LEU A 246 -34.31 -6.77 51.45
CA LEU A 246 -35.65 -7.28 51.19
C LEU A 246 -36.39 -7.49 52.51
N TRP A 247 -37.63 -7.02 52.58
CA TRP A 247 -38.51 -7.12 53.75
C TRP A 247 -39.52 -8.26 53.60
N GLY A 248 -40.11 -8.72 54.72
CA GLY A 248 -41.25 -9.64 54.69
C GLY A 248 -40.95 -11.06 54.18
N GLY A 249 -39.71 -11.53 54.29
CA GLY A 249 -39.31 -12.89 53.85
C GLY A 249 -39.17 -13.05 52.34
N ALA A 250 -39.10 -11.95 51.59
CA ALA A 250 -38.94 -12.00 50.14
C ALA A 250 -37.60 -12.61 49.72
N LYS A 251 -37.61 -13.38 48.64
CA LYS A 251 -36.42 -14.04 48.10
C LYS A 251 -36.02 -13.40 46.78
N ALA A 252 -34.74 -13.05 46.67
CA ALA A 252 -34.14 -12.56 45.44
C ALA A 252 -33.57 -13.74 44.64
N ASN A 253 -34.08 -13.94 43.43
CA ASN A 253 -33.50 -14.87 42.46
C ASN A 253 -32.80 -14.07 41.35
N THR A 254 -31.49 -14.29 41.18
CA THR A 254 -30.71 -13.66 40.11
C THR A 254 -30.68 -14.58 38.89
N VAL A 255 -31.03 -14.04 37.72
CA VAL A 255 -30.83 -14.74 36.44
C VAL A 255 -29.38 -14.50 36.01
N ALA A 256 -28.46 -15.43 36.23
CA ALA A 256 -27.06 -15.21 35.89
C ALA A 256 -26.86 -14.89 34.39
N LEU A 257 -26.26 -13.73 34.08
CA LEU A 257 -25.82 -13.31 32.75
C LEU A 257 -24.35 -13.68 32.60
N THR A 258 -24.02 -14.90 32.18
CA THR A 258 -22.62 -15.37 32.13
C THR A 258 -21.96 -15.33 30.76
N ASN A 259 -22.73 -15.26 29.65
CA ASN A 259 -22.17 -15.36 28.28
C ASN A 259 -22.25 -14.07 27.43
N LYS A 260 -22.93 -12.99 27.86
CA LYS A 260 -23.16 -11.80 27.00
C LYS A 260 -22.03 -10.78 26.98
N ASP A 261 -21.17 -10.74 28.01
CA ASP A 261 -20.20 -9.66 28.16
C ASP A 261 -18.96 -9.81 27.27
N MET A 262 -18.52 -11.05 26.98
CA MET A 262 -17.42 -11.31 26.03
C MET A 262 -17.81 -11.01 24.58
N ASP A 263 -19.03 -11.37 24.17
CA ASP A 263 -19.54 -11.09 22.82
C ASP A 263 -19.73 -9.60 22.56
N PHE A 264 -20.02 -8.81 23.61
CA PHE A 264 -20.23 -7.37 23.45
C PHE A 264 -18.92 -6.61 23.15
N MET A 265 -17.81 -6.95 23.82
CA MET A 265 -16.52 -6.33 23.51
C MET A 265 -16.08 -6.63 22.08
N ASN A 266 -16.28 -7.86 21.63
CA ASN A 266 -16.02 -8.26 20.25
C ASN A 266 -16.92 -7.52 19.25
N LEU A 267 -18.21 -7.38 19.55
CA LEU A 267 -19.14 -6.60 18.73
C LEU A 267 -18.70 -5.14 18.58
N ARG A 268 -18.30 -4.48 19.68
CA ARG A 268 -17.82 -3.08 19.64
C ARG A 268 -16.53 -2.95 18.83
N LYS A 269 -15.64 -3.94 18.90
CA LYS A 269 -14.42 -4.00 18.09
C LYS A 269 -14.74 -4.11 16.60
N ILE A 270 -15.63 -5.02 16.23
CA ILE A 270 -16.09 -5.22 14.84
C ILE A 270 -16.75 -3.95 14.33
N ASN A 271 -17.71 -3.37 15.07
CA ASN A 271 -18.38 -2.12 14.69
C ASN A 271 -17.37 -0.99 14.45
N ARG A 272 -16.39 -0.83 15.35
CA ARG A 272 -15.32 0.16 15.18
C ARG A 272 -14.54 -0.07 13.90
N GLU A 273 -14.13 -1.31 13.61
CA GLU A 273 -13.38 -1.66 12.40
C GLU A 273 -14.22 -1.46 11.13
N THR A 274 -15.51 -1.79 11.15
CA THR A 274 -16.45 -1.49 10.06
C THR A 274 -16.57 0.02 9.82
N ILE A 275 -16.72 0.82 10.88
CA ILE A 275 -16.83 2.28 10.79
C ILE A 275 -15.53 2.86 10.21
N LEU A 276 -14.37 2.55 10.79
CA LEU A 276 -13.08 3.07 10.31
C LEU A 276 -12.75 2.59 8.89
N GLY A 277 -13.08 1.34 8.57
CA GLY A 277 -12.91 0.76 7.24
C GLY A 277 -13.72 1.46 6.16
N ALA A 278 -14.97 1.83 6.45
CA ALA A 278 -15.83 2.56 5.50
C ALA A 278 -15.27 3.95 5.13
N PHE A 279 -14.49 4.56 6.02
CA PHE A 279 -13.81 5.84 5.79
C PHE A 279 -12.36 5.69 5.34
N HIS A 280 -11.86 4.46 5.18
CA HIS A 280 -10.46 4.17 4.89
C HIS A 280 -9.50 4.86 5.86
N VAL A 281 -9.83 4.86 7.16
CA VAL A 281 -9.00 5.42 8.23
C VAL A 281 -8.23 4.27 8.90
N PRO A 282 -6.89 4.23 8.81
CA PRO A 282 -6.08 3.27 9.54
C PRO A 282 -6.28 3.38 11.05
N THR A 283 -6.33 2.24 11.75
CA THR A 283 -6.49 2.20 13.21
C THR A 283 -5.31 2.81 13.96
N SER A 284 -4.13 2.85 13.35
CA SER A 284 -2.92 3.48 13.88
C SER A 284 -3.09 4.98 14.08
N LEU A 285 -3.73 5.68 13.13
CA LEU A 285 -4.04 7.12 13.24
C LEU A 285 -5.02 7.43 14.38
N MET A 286 -5.82 6.43 14.79
CA MET A 286 -6.74 6.53 15.92
C MET A 286 -6.09 6.15 17.26
N GLY A 287 -4.78 5.90 17.30
CA GLY A 287 -4.04 5.53 18.52
C GLY A 287 -4.33 4.12 19.04
N LEU A 288 -4.84 3.23 18.19
CA LEU A 288 -5.28 1.87 18.57
C LEU A 288 -4.27 0.78 18.23
N SER A 289 -3.12 1.12 17.64
CA SER A 289 -2.08 0.15 17.32
C SER A 289 -1.27 -0.24 18.56
N GLU A 290 -1.21 -1.53 18.85
CA GLU A 290 -0.29 -2.13 19.81
C GLU A 290 1.14 -1.99 19.26
N VAL A 291 1.86 -0.95 19.68
CA VAL A 291 3.31 -0.70 19.46
C VAL A 291 3.80 -1.09 18.05
N GLY A 292 3.39 -0.33 17.03
CA GLY A 292 3.97 -0.44 15.68
C GLY A 292 5.33 0.26 15.58
N SER A 293 6.27 -0.30 14.81
CA SER A 293 7.50 0.42 14.44
C SER A 293 7.14 1.71 13.70
N ARG A 294 7.97 2.76 13.83
CA ARG A 294 7.80 4.06 13.15
C ARG A 294 7.51 3.92 11.65
N ALA A 295 8.17 2.97 11.00
CA ALA A 295 7.98 2.64 9.59
C ALA A 295 6.54 2.25 9.23
N ARG A 296 5.82 1.57 10.14
CA ARG A 296 4.41 1.21 9.92
C ARG A 296 3.48 2.42 10.01
N ALA A 297 3.75 3.34 10.95
CA ALA A 297 2.98 4.57 11.07
C ALA A 297 3.16 5.47 9.84
N GLU A 298 4.40 5.63 9.36
CA GLU A 298 4.72 6.39 8.14
C GLU A 298 4.05 5.78 6.90
N ALA A 299 4.02 4.44 6.80
CA ALA A 299 3.31 3.75 5.72
C ALA A 299 1.79 3.96 5.78
N ASP A 300 1.19 3.89 6.97
CA ASP A 300 -0.26 4.12 7.17
C ASP A 300 -0.63 5.58 6.86
N GLU A 301 0.21 6.56 7.25
CA GLU A 301 0.04 7.98 6.90
C GLU A 301 0.09 8.18 5.38
N TYR A 302 1.04 7.54 4.69
CA TYR A 302 1.12 7.58 3.23
C TYR A 302 -0.15 7.01 2.56
N ILE A 303 -0.62 5.84 3.02
CA ILE A 303 -1.85 5.20 2.50
C ILE A 303 -3.06 6.11 2.72
N PHE A 304 -3.20 6.68 3.93
CA PHE A 304 -4.28 7.59 4.28
C PHE A 304 -4.27 8.85 3.40
N ALA A 305 -3.11 9.49 3.24
CA ALA A 305 -2.97 10.66 2.39
C ALA A 305 -3.31 10.34 0.92
N LYS A 306 -2.82 9.21 0.41
CA LYS A 306 -2.96 8.83 -1.01
C LYS A 306 -4.35 8.37 -1.40
N TYR A 307 -4.99 7.54 -0.59
CA TYR A 307 -6.25 6.89 -0.93
C TYR A 307 -7.47 7.56 -0.29
N THR A 308 -7.28 8.39 0.73
CA THR A 308 -8.39 9.06 1.43
C THR A 308 -8.36 10.57 1.23
N ILE A 309 -7.26 11.24 1.56
CA ILE A 309 -7.19 12.72 1.53
C ILE A 309 -7.10 13.26 0.10
N ARG A 310 -6.18 12.74 -0.72
CA ARG A 310 -6.00 13.20 -2.10
C ARG A 310 -7.30 13.07 -2.93
N PRO A 311 -8.04 11.94 -2.92
CA PRO A 311 -9.30 11.86 -3.66
C PRO A 311 -10.40 12.79 -3.11
N ALA A 312 -10.40 13.08 -1.80
CA ALA A 312 -11.31 14.05 -1.21
C ALA A 312 -11.03 15.47 -1.72
N LEU A 313 -9.76 15.89 -1.71
CA LEU A 313 -9.32 17.18 -2.25
C LEU A 313 -9.57 17.30 -3.75
N THR A 314 -9.23 16.28 -4.54
CA THR A 314 -9.50 16.28 -5.99
C THR A 314 -10.98 16.45 -6.28
N ARG A 315 -11.89 15.82 -5.51
CA ARG A 315 -13.34 16.01 -5.70
C ARG A 315 -13.76 17.47 -5.49
N ILE A 316 -13.24 18.12 -4.44
CA ILE A 316 -13.51 19.53 -4.16
C ILE A 316 -12.89 20.40 -5.28
N GLN A 317 -11.65 20.13 -5.64
CA GLN A 317 -10.89 20.84 -6.66
C GLN A 317 -11.60 20.82 -8.02
N GLU A 318 -12.02 19.65 -8.51
CA GLU A 318 -12.72 19.51 -9.79
C GLU A 318 -14.05 20.28 -9.75
N ALA A 319 -14.82 20.16 -8.66
CA ALA A 319 -16.08 20.92 -8.54
C ALA A 319 -15.85 22.43 -8.56
N LEU A 320 -14.81 22.94 -7.87
CA LEU A 320 -14.46 24.37 -7.91
C LEU A 320 -13.96 24.79 -9.30
N ASN A 321 -13.12 23.99 -9.96
CA ASN A 321 -12.62 24.30 -11.30
C ASN A 321 -13.70 24.25 -12.38
N GLU A 322 -14.72 23.42 -12.23
CA GLU A 322 -15.81 23.32 -13.20
C GLU A 322 -16.92 24.34 -12.96
N GLN A 323 -17.25 24.65 -11.70
CA GLN A 323 -18.43 25.44 -11.34
C GLN A 323 -18.10 26.85 -10.85
N LEU A 324 -16.94 27.07 -10.21
CA LEU A 324 -16.56 28.38 -9.64
C LEU A 324 -15.56 29.15 -10.53
N VAL A 325 -14.45 28.52 -10.90
CA VAL A 325 -13.35 29.18 -11.63
C VAL A 325 -13.81 29.84 -12.94
N PRO A 326 -14.69 29.22 -13.76
CA PRO A 326 -15.18 29.83 -15.00
C PRO A 326 -16.02 31.10 -14.78
N LEU A 327 -16.53 31.35 -13.56
CA LEU A 327 -17.23 32.60 -13.22
C LEU A 327 -16.27 33.80 -13.08
N PHE A 328 -14.97 33.54 -12.92
CA PHE A 328 -13.92 34.56 -12.93
C PHE A 328 -13.21 34.60 -14.28
N ASP A 329 -12.56 33.50 -14.66
CA ASP A 329 -11.81 33.38 -15.92
C ASP A 329 -11.56 31.88 -16.24
N GLU A 330 -11.88 31.46 -17.45
CA GLU A 330 -11.76 30.05 -17.90
C GLU A 330 -10.30 29.57 -18.09
N SER A 331 -9.36 30.50 -18.19
CA SER A 331 -7.93 30.24 -18.34
C SER A 331 -7.25 29.87 -17.03
N LEU A 332 -7.90 30.13 -15.90
CA LEU A 332 -7.39 29.87 -14.56
C LEU A 332 -7.57 28.40 -14.15
N ARG A 333 -6.70 27.93 -13.26
CA ARG A 333 -6.84 26.65 -12.58
C ARG A 333 -6.55 26.81 -11.11
N PHE A 334 -7.42 26.24 -10.30
CA PHE A 334 -7.28 26.19 -8.85
C PHE A 334 -6.75 24.82 -8.44
N GLU A 335 -5.60 24.81 -7.80
CA GLU A 335 -4.85 23.62 -7.44
C GLU A 335 -4.50 23.60 -5.96
N TYR A 336 -4.25 22.42 -5.42
CA TYR A 336 -3.89 22.20 -4.03
C TYR A 336 -2.51 21.55 -3.94
N ASP A 337 -1.82 21.78 -2.82
CA ASP A 337 -0.54 21.13 -2.54
C ASP A 337 -0.76 19.65 -2.26
N ASP A 338 -0.11 18.76 -3.01
CA ASP A 338 -0.29 17.32 -2.86
C ASP A 338 0.04 16.87 -1.42
N PRO A 339 -0.94 16.40 -0.63
CA PRO A 339 -0.73 16.08 0.78
C PRO A 339 0.02 14.77 0.97
N VAL A 340 0.23 14.00 -0.09
CA VAL A 340 0.93 12.72 0.01
C VAL A 340 2.40 13.00 0.27
N PRO A 341 2.94 12.50 1.41
CA PRO A 341 4.35 12.66 1.70
C PRO A 341 5.17 12.13 0.53
N THR A 342 5.87 13.04 -0.14
CA THR A 342 6.81 12.65 -1.17
C THR A 342 8.04 12.16 -0.43
N ASP A 343 8.44 10.90 -0.65
CA ASP A 343 9.66 10.36 -0.08
C ASP A 343 10.87 11.05 -0.73
N ARG A 344 11.17 12.24 -0.23
CA ARG A 344 12.26 13.09 -0.72
C ARG A 344 13.59 12.37 -0.56
N THR A 345 13.73 11.48 0.41
CA THR A 345 14.87 10.57 0.55
C THR A 345 15.00 9.67 -0.66
N THR A 346 13.93 8.99 -1.07
CA THR A 346 13.94 8.18 -2.30
C THR A 346 14.23 9.00 -3.55
N ILE A 347 13.64 10.20 -3.71
CA ILE A 347 13.91 11.07 -4.87
C ILE A 347 15.35 11.60 -4.85
N VAL A 348 15.88 11.98 -3.69
CA VAL A 348 17.29 12.42 -3.54
C VAL A 348 18.24 11.28 -3.81
N GLU A 349 17.95 10.07 -3.33
CA GLU A 349 18.74 8.89 -3.65
C GLU A 349 18.70 8.56 -5.14
N GLU A 350 17.52 8.65 -5.76
CA GLU A 350 17.35 8.45 -7.20
C GLU A 350 18.18 9.50 -7.97
N VAL A 351 18.01 10.79 -7.71
CA VAL A 351 18.74 11.86 -8.41
C VAL A 351 20.25 11.81 -8.12
N SER A 352 20.65 11.48 -6.89
CA SER A 352 22.06 11.30 -6.50
C SER A 352 22.71 10.11 -7.18
N LYS A 353 21.94 9.10 -7.59
CA LYS A 353 22.42 8.00 -8.42
C LYS A 353 22.43 8.44 -9.89
N LEU A 354 21.29 8.90 -10.41
CA LEU A 354 21.10 9.13 -11.85
C LEU A 354 21.96 10.27 -12.43
N VAL A 355 22.21 11.36 -11.70
CA VAL A 355 22.96 12.53 -12.22
C VAL A 355 24.45 12.22 -12.40
N PRO A 356 25.17 11.63 -11.42
CA PRO A 356 26.57 11.24 -11.63
C PRO A 356 26.76 10.20 -12.74
N TYR A 357 25.80 9.30 -12.94
CA TYR A 357 25.83 8.31 -14.04
C TYR A 357 25.41 8.89 -15.39
N GLY A 358 25.02 10.18 -15.46
CA GLY A 358 24.61 10.83 -16.71
C GLY A 358 23.31 10.31 -17.31
N ILE A 359 22.51 9.53 -16.56
CA ILE A 359 21.22 8.99 -16.99
C ILE A 359 20.19 10.10 -17.11
N ILE A 360 20.26 11.09 -16.21
CA ILE A 360 19.49 12.33 -16.29
C ILE A 360 20.45 13.50 -16.23
N THR A 361 20.11 14.58 -16.92
CA THR A 361 20.93 15.80 -16.84
C THR A 361 20.82 16.44 -15.47
N ARG A 362 21.76 17.32 -15.17
CA ARG A 362 21.75 18.08 -13.91
C ARG A 362 20.47 18.92 -13.78
N GLU A 363 19.98 19.46 -14.88
CA GLU A 363 18.74 20.25 -14.98
C GLU A 363 17.52 19.37 -14.71
N GLU A 364 17.50 18.14 -15.24
CA GLU A 364 16.45 17.16 -14.99
C GLU A 364 16.43 16.68 -13.54
N GLY A 365 17.61 16.44 -12.96
CA GLY A 365 17.76 16.13 -11.54
C GLY A 365 17.29 17.26 -10.63
N ARG A 366 17.61 18.52 -10.97
CA ARG A 366 17.11 19.71 -10.26
C ARG A 366 15.59 19.80 -10.33
N ARG A 367 15.01 19.56 -11.51
CA ARG A 367 13.55 19.54 -11.71
C ARG A 367 12.87 18.46 -10.86
N LYS A 368 13.42 17.24 -10.81
CA LYS A 368 12.90 16.15 -9.96
C LYS A 368 12.93 16.50 -8.47
N LEU A 369 13.92 17.27 -8.03
CA LEU A 369 14.06 17.73 -6.65
C LEU A 369 13.22 18.99 -6.33
N GLY A 370 12.45 19.50 -7.29
CA GLY A 370 11.64 20.71 -7.14
C GLY A 370 12.44 22.02 -7.20
N TYR A 371 13.68 21.99 -7.70
CA TYR A 371 14.49 23.19 -7.92
C TYR A 371 14.34 23.72 -9.35
N ASN A 372 14.61 25.01 -9.53
CA ASN A 372 14.70 25.61 -10.86
C ASN A 372 15.78 24.86 -11.70
N PRO A 373 15.44 24.37 -12.90
CA PRO A 373 16.38 23.68 -13.79
C PRO A 373 17.67 24.49 -14.01
N GLU A 374 17.54 25.81 -14.12
CA GLU A 374 18.68 26.72 -14.27
C GLU A 374 19.04 27.40 -12.93
N PRO A 375 20.32 27.41 -12.53
CA PRO A 375 20.82 28.22 -11.42
C PRO A 375 20.63 29.72 -11.70
N ALA A 376 20.46 30.55 -10.66
CA ALA A 376 20.47 31.99 -10.84
C ALA A 376 21.85 32.46 -11.36
N LYS A 377 21.87 33.50 -12.22
CA LYS A 377 23.12 34.05 -12.77
C LYS A 377 24.07 34.45 -11.64
N GLY A 378 25.20 33.74 -11.54
CA GLY A 378 26.24 33.99 -10.52
C GLY A 378 26.40 32.90 -9.45
N GLU A 379 25.56 31.85 -9.46
CA GLU A 379 25.71 30.72 -8.53
C GLU A 379 26.88 29.79 -8.93
N THR A 380 27.87 29.65 -8.03
CA THR A 380 29.04 28.77 -8.21
C THR A 380 28.82 27.44 -7.48
N PHE A 381 29.11 26.32 -8.14
CA PHE A 381 28.98 24.98 -7.55
C PHE A 381 30.34 24.38 -7.23
N LEU A 382 30.46 23.76 -6.06
CA LEU A 382 31.60 22.91 -5.72
C LEU A 382 31.33 21.50 -6.27
N SER A 383 31.94 21.19 -7.41
CA SER A 383 31.93 19.83 -7.96
C SER A 383 33.05 19.00 -7.31
N PRO A 384 32.79 17.77 -6.82
CA PRO A 384 33.84 16.87 -6.39
C PRO A 384 34.86 16.67 -7.52
N MET A 385 36.16 16.75 -7.22
CA MET A 385 37.27 16.67 -8.21
C MET A 385 37.29 15.38 -9.06
N ASN A 386 36.48 14.37 -8.69
CA ASN A 386 36.41 13.08 -9.39
C ASN A 386 35.34 13.02 -10.49
N LEU A 387 34.51 14.06 -10.66
CA LEU A 387 33.53 14.17 -11.75
C LEU A 387 34.09 15.09 -12.83
N LEU A 388 34.90 14.53 -13.73
CA LEU A 388 35.31 15.23 -14.95
C LEU A 388 34.16 15.17 -15.97
N PRO A 389 33.76 16.28 -16.60
CA PRO A 389 32.84 16.23 -17.72
C PRO A 389 33.54 15.47 -18.86
N SER A 390 33.11 14.24 -19.12
CA SER A 390 33.54 13.50 -20.30
C SER A 390 32.70 13.93 -21.50
N THR A 391 33.36 14.48 -22.51
CA THR A 391 32.80 14.48 -23.86
C THR A 391 32.80 13.04 -24.33
N VAL A 392 31.66 12.56 -24.83
CA VAL A 392 31.51 11.21 -25.38
C VAL A 392 32.60 10.98 -26.43
N LYS A 393 33.64 10.22 -26.07
CA LYS A 393 34.61 9.69 -27.03
C LYS A 393 34.03 8.40 -27.57
N MET A 394 33.57 8.45 -28.82
CA MET A 394 33.29 7.23 -29.59
C MET A 394 34.59 6.45 -29.72
N LEU A 395 34.68 5.30 -29.06
CA LEU A 395 35.77 4.34 -29.24
C LEU A 395 35.58 3.59 -30.56
N GLU A 396 36.70 3.28 -31.22
CA GLU A 396 36.74 2.63 -32.54
C GLU A 396 36.29 1.16 -32.48
N LYS A 397 35.66 0.71 -33.57
CA LYS A 397 35.08 -0.64 -33.75
C LYS A 397 36.13 -1.77 -33.67
N HIS A 398 35.99 -2.69 -32.73
CA HIS A 398 36.72 -3.94 -32.49
C HIS A 398 35.87 -5.21 -32.76
N LYS A 399 36.24 -5.97 -33.80
CA LYS A 399 35.62 -7.23 -34.30
C LYS A 399 35.20 -8.28 -33.26
N SER A 400 34.04 -8.93 -33.50
CA SER A 400 33.46 -10.07 -32.77
C SER A 400 34.33 -11.36 -32.74
N PHE A 401 34.11 -12.22 -31.73
CA PHE A 401 34.80 -13.51 -31.54
C PHE A 401 34.46 -14.57 -32.60
N ASN A 402 35.44 -15.40 -32.98
CA ASN A 402 35.22 -16.60 -33.81
C ASN A 402 34.87 -17.84 -32.94
N GLU A 403 34.41 -18.92 -33.58
CA GLU A 403 33.95 -20.14 -32.86
C GLU A 403 35.03 -20.81 -32.00
N GLU A 404 36.28 -20.88 -32.45
CA GLU A 404 37.39 -21.44 -31.66
C GLU A 404 37.65 -20.62 -30.38
N GLN A 405 37.54 -19.29 -30.48
CA GLN A 405 37.68 -18.38 -29.33
C GLN A 405 36.51 -18.52 -28.35
N LYS A 406 35.28 -18.68 -28.85
CA LYS A 406 34.09 -18.92 -28.02
C LYS A 406 34.21 -20.24 -27.27
N GLU A 407 34.66 -21.30 -27.93
CA GLU A 407 34.87 -22.60 -27.29
C GLU A 407 35.97 -22.55 -26.21
N ALA A 408 37.10 -21.89 -26.49
CA ALA A 408 38.17 -21.72 -25.52
C ALA A 408 37.71 -20.94 -24.27
N ARG A 409 36.92 -19.87 -24.46
CA ARG A 409 36.30 -19.11 -23.37
C ARG A 409 35.37 -19.99 -22.54
N TRP A 410 34.51 -20.77 -23.19
CA TRP A 410 33.58 -21.66 -22.50
C TRP A 410 34.32 -22.70 -21.64
N ARG A 411 35.44 -23.26 -22.12
CA ARG A 411 36.25 -24.20 -21.32
C ARG A 411 36.80 -23.56 -20.04
N VAL A 412 37.22 -22.30 -20.09
CA VAL A 412 37.69 -21.55 -18.91
C VAL A 412 36.53 -21.30 -17.94
N TYR A 413 35.39 -20.83 -18.46
CA TYR A 413 34.15 -20.64 -17.71
C TYR A 413 33.69 -21.94 -17.00
N ALA A 414 33.67 -23.06 -17.73
CA ALA A 414 33.26 -24.35 -17.21
C ALA A 414 34.19 -24.83 -16.07
N SER A 415 35.51 -24.71 -16.25
CA SER A 415 36.49 -25.08 -15.22
C SER A 415 36.41 -24.18 -13.97
N LYS A 416 36.06 -22.91 -14.12
CA LYS A 416 35.84 -21.98 -13.01
C LYS A 416 34.55 -22.35 -12.26
N SER A 417 33.45 -22.49 -12.97
CA SER A 417 32.14 -22.85 -12.42
C SER A 417 32.21 -24.17 -11.63
N GLU A 418 32.91 -25.19 -12.15
CA GLU A 418 33.11 -26.46 -11.45
C GLU A 418 33.85 -26.31 -10.10
N ARG A 419 34.79 -25.36 -9.99
CA ARG A 419 35.51 -25.09 -8.74
C ARG A 419 34.63 -24.37 -7.72
N GLU A 420 33.79 -23.45 -8.18
CA GLU A 420 32.83 -22.70 -7.33
C GLU A 420 31.70 -23.61 -6.85
N GLU A 421 31.21 -24.50 -7.72
CA GLU A 421 30.24 -25.54 -7.38
C GLU A 421 30.68 -26.37 -6.15
N VAL A 422 31.97 -26.70 -6.04
CA VAL A 422 32.50 -27.45 -4.89
C VAL A 422 32.30 -26.70 -3.57
N GLN A 423 32.41 -25.37 -3.58
CA GLN A 423 32.20 -24.56 -2.38
C GLN A 423 30.74 -24.54 -1.97
N PHE A 424 29.83 -24.32 -2.92
CA PHE A 424 28.39 -24.40 -2.70
C PHE A 424 28.00 -25.77 -2.14
N LYS A 425 28.44 -26.86 -2.78
CA LYS A 425 28.16 -28.24 -2.32
C LYS A 425 28.61 -28.50 -0.90
N ARG A 426 29.78 -27.99 -0.51
CA ARG A 426 30.29 -28.10 0.87
C ARG A 426 29.42 -27.34 1.86
N GLN A 427 28.99 -26.12 1.51
CA GLN A 427 28.17 -25.30 2.39
C GLN A 427 26.76 -25.88 2.57
N PHE A 428 26.16 -26.29 1.46
CA PHE A 428 24.92 -27.05 1.42
C PHE A 428 24.96 -28.28 2.34
N LYS A 429 26.01 -29.10 2.24
CA LYS A 429 26.17 -30.27 3.10
C LYS A 429 26.19 -29.89 4.58
N LYS A 430 26.93 -28.86 4.97
CA LYS A 430 27.00 -28.40 6.37
C LYS A 430 25.63 -27.94 6.89
N LEU A 431 24.92 -27.12 6.11
CA LEU A 431 23.62 -26.60 6.49
C LEU A 431 22.59 -27.72 6.64
N TRP A 432 22.61 -28.71 5.75
CA TRP A 432 21.75 -29.88 5.89
C TRP A 432 22.12 -30.77 7.07
N ASP A 433 23.41 -30.98 7.35
CA ASP A 433 23.83 -31.76 8.52
C ASP A 433 23.33 -31.10 9.84
N VAL A 434 23.37 -29.76 9.92
CA VAL A 434 22.84 -28.98 11.04
C VAL A 434 21.32 -29.10 11.13
N GLN A 435 20.61 -28.80 10.04
CA GLN A 435 19.15 -28.85 9.99
C GLN A 435 18.62 -30.27 10.27
N ALA A 436 19.27 -31.30 9.76
CA ALA A 436 18.89 -32.70 10.00
C ALA A 436 18.93 -33.08 11.47
N ARG A 437 19.94 -32.57 12.20
CA ARG A 437 20.08 -32.79 13.63
C ARG A 437 18.98 -32.06 14.39
N GLU A 438 18.77 -30.78 14.10
CA GLU A 438 17.79 -29.94 14.81
C GLU A 438 16.36 -30.42 14.61
N VAL A 439 15.98 -30.76 13.37
CA VAL A 439 14.65 -31.31 13.07
C VAL A 439 14.45 -32.66 13.74
N ALA A 440 15.48 -33.52 13.78
CA ALA A 440 15.38 -34.82 14.45
C ALA A 440 15.28 -34.70 15.98
N GLU A 441 16.04 -33.79 16.60
CA GLU A 441 15.97 -33.50 18.04
C GLU A 441 14.61 -32.89 18.43
N ALA A 442 14.12 -31.93 17.65
CA ALA A 442 12.80 -31.32 17.87
C ALA A 442 11.65 -32.32 17.63
N TRP A 443 11.85 -33.30 16.75
CA TRP A 443 10.89 -34.39 16.52
C TRP A 443 10.75 -35.32 17.72
N GLU A 444 11.86 -35.69 18.38
CA GLU A 444 11.85 -36.56 19.56
C GLU A 444 10.99 -35.97 20.70
N ILE A 445 10.83 -34.65 20.73
CA ILE A 445 9.99 -33.92 21.70
C ILE A 445 8.57 -33.72 21.19
N SER A 446 8.41 -33.13 20.00
CA SER A 446 7.12 -32.62 19.54
C SER A 446 6.27 -33.64 18.80
N GLN A 447 6.90 -34.67 18.18
CA GLN A 447 6.27 -35.65 17.29
C GLN A 447 5.41 -35.00 16.19
N SER A 448 5.71 -33.75 15.84
CA SER A 448 5.00 -32.94 14.86
C SER A 448 6.02 -32.27 13.96
N LEU A 449 5.95 -32.55 12.65
CA LEU A 449 6.91 -32.00 11.69
C LEU A 449 6.82 -30.47 11.62
N ASP A 450 5.60 -29.93 11.71
CA ASP A 450 5.39 -28.49 11.65
C ASP A 450 5.93 -27.75 12.88
N GLN A 451 6.05 -28.44 14.02
CA GLN A 451 6.71 -27.92 15.22
C GLN A 451 8.21 -28.22 15.25
N SER A 452 8.66 -29.24 14.51
CA SER A 452 10.07 -29.64 14.44
C SER A 452 10.87 -28.89 13.39
N PHE A 453 10.20 -28.22 12.44
CA PHE A 453 10.82 -27.51 11.33
C PHE A 453 10.47 -26.02 11.40
N ASP A 454 11.38 -25.22 11.94
CA ASP A 454 11.27 -23.76 11.97
C ASP A 454 11.64 -23.17 10.60
N ASP A 455 10.61 -22.93 9.79
CA ASP A 455 10.77 -22.41 8.43
C ASP A 455 11.48 -21.04 8.42
N TYR A 456 11.20 -20.18 9.40
CA TYR A 456 11.75 -18.83 9.45
C TYR A 456 13.23 -18.85 9.83
N ALA A 457 13.58 -19.59 10.89
CA ALA A 457 14.97 -19.73 11.31
C ALA A 457 15.83 -20.40 10.23
N ALA A 458 15.31 -21.46 9.59
CA ALA A 458 16.00 -22.14 8.50
C ALA A 458 16.23 -21.21 7.30
N VAL A 459 15.22 -20.47 6.84
CA VAL A 459 15.39 -19.54 5.70
C VAL A 459 16.40 -18.45 6.04
N LYS A 460 16.34 -17.90 7.26
CA LYS A 460 17.28 -16.86 7.71
C LYS A 460 18.73 -17.37 7.71
N GLU A 461 18.99 -18.50 8.39
CA GLU A 461 20.34 -19.06 8.49
C GLU A 461 20.91 -19.41 7.10
N TRP A 462 20.10 -20.00 6.23
CA TRP A 462 20.51 -20.39 4.89
C TRP A 462 20.83 -19.16 4.02
N THR A 463 20.02 -18.11 4.10
CA THR A 463 20.26 -16.85 3.38
C THR A 463 21.59 -16.21 3.82
N GLU A 464 21.83 -16.09 5.12
CA GLU A 464 23.09 -15.55 5.68
C GLU A 464 24.34 -16.32 5.24
N LYS A 465 24.20 -17.60 4.87
CA LYS A 465 25.32 -18.42 4.38
C LYS A 465 25.46 -18.44 2.86
N PHE A 466 24.38 -18.25 2.10
CA PHE A 466 24.45 -18.23 0.64
C PHE A 466 24.80 -16.88 0.08
N GLU A 467 24.36 -15.78 0.71
CA GLU A 467 24.62 -14.44 0.22
C GLU A 467 26.12 -14.16 -0.02
N PRO A 468 27.06 -14.51 0.89
CA PRO A 468 28.49 -14.32 0.63
C PRO A 468 29.03 -15.17 -0.52
N LEU A 469 28.49 -16.39 -0.71
CA LEU A 469 28.93 -17.30 -1.77
C LEU A 469 28.43 -16.84 -3.14
N ILE A 470 27.16 -16.42 -3.23
CA ILE A 470 26.58 -15.88 -4.46
C ILE A 470 27.28 -14.56 -4.81
N THR A 471 27.50 -13.70 -3.81
CA THR A 471 28.26 -12.46 -4.00
C THR A 471 29.64 -12.75 -4.57
N GLN A 472 30.37 -13.73 -4.02
CA GLN A 472 31.72 -14.06 -4.49
C GLN A 472 31.72 -14.53 -5.95
N VAL A 473 30.82 -15.44 -6.32
CA VAL A 473 30.75 -15.94 -7.71
C VAL A 473 30.38 -14.82 -8.67
N PHE A 474 29.43 -13.98 -8.28
CA PHE A 474 29.00 -12.82 -9.05
C PHE A 474 30.16 -11.84 -9.26
N THR A 475 30.87 -11.46 -8.18
CA THR A 475 31.99 -10.52 -8.26
C THR A 475 33.16 -11.09 -9.07
N ASP A 476 33.46 -12.38 -8.92
CA ASP A 476 34.54 -13.03 -9.67
C ASP A 476 34.22 -13.07 -11.18
N ALA A 477 32.94 -13.09 -11.58
CA ALA A 477 32.54 -13.00 -12.98
C ALA A 477 32.55 -11.55 -13.50
N PHE A 478 32.06 -10.61 -12.70
CA PHE A 478 32.12 -9.18 -12.98
C PHE A 478 33.57 -8.69 -13.19
N GLU A 479 34.49 -9.09 -12.32
CA GLU A 479 35.92 -8.77 -12.44
C GLU A 479 36.52 -9.35 -13.73
N LEU A 480 36.09 -10.54 -14.13
CA LEU A 480 36.61 -11.22 -15.32
C LEU A 480 36.13 -10.52 -16.60
N ALA A 481 34.89 -10.05 -16.61
CA ALA A 481 34.30 -9.24 -17.68
C ALA A 481 34.98 -7.85 -17.79
N THR A 482 35.14 -7.14 -16.67
CA THR A 482 35.68 -5.76 -16.64
C THR A 482 37.19 -5.67 -16.78
N SER A 483 37.95 -6.70 -16.38
CA SER A 483 39.41 -6.73 -16.55
C SER A 483 39.87 -6.92 -18.01
N GLY A 484 38.94 -7.10 -18.95
CA GLY A 484 39.24 -7.39 -20.35
C GLY A 484 39.80 -8.78 -20.59
N ALA A 485 39.96 -9.61 -19.56
CA ALA A 485 40.37 -11.02 -19.68
C ALA A 485 39.34 -11.84 -20.48
N GLU A 486 38.09 -11.42 -20.45
CA GLU A 486 37.00 -11.91 -21.29
C GLU A 486 36.92 -11.20 -22.66
N LEU A 487 37.58 -10.07 -22.85
CA LEU A 487 37.50 -9.27 -24.10
C LEU A 487 38.67 -9.55 -25.06
N MET A 488 39.74 -10.23 -24.61
CA MET A 488 40.89 -10.58 -25.45
C MET A 488 41.29 -12.06 -25.28
N PRO A 489 41.22 -12.89 -26.34
CA PRO A 489 41.65 -14.28 -26.25
C PRO A 489 43.18 -14.36 -26.18
N THR A 490 43.73 -14.92 -25.10
CA THR A 490 45.15 -15.29 -25.08
C THR A 490 45.38 -16.54 -25.94
N GLN A 491 46.32 -16.49 -26.89
CA GLN A 491 46.67 -17.63 -27.76
C GLN A 491 47.19 -18.87 -27.00
N SER A 492 47.42 -18.78 -25.68
CA SER A 492 48.05 -19.81 -24.85
C SER A 492 47.13 -20.51 -23.86
N GLY A 493 45.82 -20.21 -23.86
CA GLY A 493 44.84 -20.95 -23.04
C GLY A 493 45.07 -20.88 -21.53
N ARG A 494 45.84 -19.90 -21.03
CA ARG A 494 46.00 -19.62 -19.60
C ARG A 494 45.61 -18.17 -19.32
N PRO A 495 44.55 -17.90 -18.53
CA PRO A 495 44.23 -16.54 -18.13
C PRO A 495 45.30 -16.02 -17.15
N ALA A 496 45.79 -14.81 -17.39
CA ALA A 496 46.65 -14.08 -16.45
C ALA A 496 45.77 -13.54 -15.31
N PHE A 497 45.46 -14.38 -14.31
CA PHE A 497 44.67 -13.96 -13.16
C PHE A 497 45.59 -13.57 -12.00
N GLN A 498 45.63 -12.28 -11.64
CA GLN A 498 46.07 -11.84 -10.32
C GLN A 498 44.83 -11.68 -9.44
N ARG A 499 44.75 -12.47 -8.36
CA ARG A 499 43.71 -12.33 -7.33
C ARG A 499 43.77 -10.93 -6.72
N SER A 500 42.83 -10.08 -7.08
CA SER A 500 42.46 -8.90 -6.30
C SER A 500 41.65 -9.36 -5.07
N LYS A 501 41.87 -8.76 -3.90
CA LYS A 501 41.06 -9.03 -2.71
C LYS A 501 39.72 -8.30 -2.86
N SER A 502 38.62 -9.04 -2.73
CA SER A 502 37.21 -8.61 -2.89
C SER A 502 36.71 -7.51 -1.93
N GLU A 503 37.55 -7.00 -1.02
CA GLU A 503 37.13 -6.08 0.06
C GLU A 503 36.75 -4.66 -0.43
N GLY A 504 36.89 -4.35 -1.72
CA GLY A 504 36.55 -3.02 -2.30
C GLY A 504 35.46 -3.01 -3.37
N ILE A 505 35.04 -4.17 -3.89
CA ILE A 505 34.31 -4.27 -5.17
C ILE A 505 32.78 -4.26 -4.98
N THR A 506 32.28 -4.65 -3.82
CA THR A 506 30.86 -4.49 -3.46
C THR A 506 30.38 -3.03 -3.48
N LYS A 507 31.29 -2.05 -3.44
CA LYS A 507 30.98 -0.62 -3.61
C LYS A 507 30.89 -0.16 -5.07
N VAL A 508 31.27 -1.01 -6.03
CA VAL A 508 31.28 -0.70 -7.47
C VAL A 508 30.09 -1.36 -8.19
N LEU A 509 29.52 -2.43 -7.64
CA LEU A 509 28.34 -3.09 -8.21
C LEU A 509 27.11 -2.18 -8.21
N ASN A 510 26.33 -2.20 -9.30
CA ASN A 510 25.06 -1.50 -9.40
C ASN A 510 24.09 -1.97 -8.28
N PRO A 511 23.29 -1.06 -7.69
CA PRO A 511 22.19 -1.43 -6.80
C PRO A 511 21.27 -2.55 -7.32
N LEU A 512 21.07 -2.67 -8.64
CA LEU A 512 20.30 -3.77 -9.25
C LEU A 512 20.98 -5.13 -9.08
N ALA A 513 22.30 -5.20 -9.27
CA ALA A 513 23.10 -6.41 -9.01
C ALA A 513 23.05 -6.82 -7.53
N LEU A 514 23.16 -5.85 -6.61
CA LEU A 514 23.02 -6.10 -5.17
C LEU A 514 21.62 -6.61 -4.81
N ALA A 515 20.57 -6.03 -5.39
CA ALA A 515 19.20 -6.49 -5.21
C ALA A 515 18.98 -7.90 -5.78
N TRP A 516 19.58 -8.20 -6.94
CA TRP A 516 19.53 -9.54 -7.54
C TRP A 516 20.18 -10.58 -6.62
N ILE A 517 21.39 -10.30 -6.10
CA ILE A 517 22.11 -11.22 -5.18
C ILE A 517 21.28 -11.51 -3.93
N ALA A 518 20.75 -10.46 -3.29
CA ALA A 518 19.94 -10.58 -2.09
C ALA A 518 18.65 -11.38 -2.35
N ASN A 519 17.95 -11.06 -3.44
CA ASN A 519 16.71 -11.75 -3.81
C ASN A 519 16.97 -13.22 -4.18
N ARG A 520 18.05 -13.50 -4.93
CA ARG A 520 18.41 -14.86 -5.33
C ARG A 520 18.76 -15.73 -4.13
N SER A 521 19.50 -15.17 -3.18
CA SER A 521 19.92 -15.86 -1.95
C SER A 521 18.71 -16.22 -1.07
N LEU A 522 17.77 -15.29 -0.92
CA LEU A 522 16.52 -15.52 -0.19
C LEU A 522 15.62 -16.56 -0.88
N THR A 523 15.41 -16.41 -2.19
CA THR A 523 14.56 -17.31 -2.98
C THR A 523 15.10 -18.74 -2.92
N LEU A 524 16.42 -18.90 -3.11
CA LEU A 524 17.10 -20.18 -2.99
C LEU A 524 16.86 -20.83 -1.62
N ALA A 525 17.02 -20.07 -0.53
CA ALA A 525 16.80 -20.57 0.82
C ALA A 525 15.34 -21.01 1.04
N GLN A 526 14.36 -20.27 0.51
CA GLN A 526 12.94 -20.59 0.59
C GLN A 526 12.59 -21.86 -0.19
N GLU A 527 13.01 -21.98 -1.46
CA GLU A 527 12.70 -23.12 -2.32
C GLU A 527 13.32 -24.42 -1.78
N VAL A 528 14.55 -24.32 -1.32
CA VAL A 528 15.27 -25.45 -0.72
C VAL A 528 14.54 -25.95 0.52
N ASN A 529 14.26 -25.07 1.48
CA ASN A 529 13.61 -25.44 2.74
C ASN A 529 12.16 -25.91 2.53
N GLY A 530 11.40 -25.20 1.69
CA GLY A 530 10.01 -25.56 1.39
C GLY A 530 9.88 -26.95 0.75
N THR A 531 10.75 -27.26 -0.21
CA THR A 531 10.75 -28.61 -0.82
C THR A 531 11.25 -29.66 0.17
N THR A 532 12.24 -29.33 1.01
CA THR A 532 12.75 -30.24 2.06
C THR A 532 11.63 -30.63 3.03
N LYS A 533 10.86 -29.66 3.52
CA LYS A 533 9.70 -29.88 4.38
C LYS A 533 8.62 -30.72 3.69
N LYS A 534 8.35 -30.47 2.40
CA LYS A 534 7.39 -31.23 1.60
C LYS A 534 7.78 -32.71 1.48
N GLU A 535 9.03 -33.00 1.17
CA GLU A 535 9.52 -34.38 1.04
C GLU A 535 9.61 -35.09 2.40
N LEU A 536 10.06 -34.40 3.46
CA LEU A 536 10.01 -34.96 4.81
C LEU A 536 8.59 -35.31 5.21
N ARG A 537 7.59 -34.47 4.93
CA ARG A 537 6.18 -34.77 5.20
C ARG A 537 5.73 -36.06 4.51
N LYS A 538 6.17 -36.29 3.27
CA LYS A 538 5.89 -37.51 2.51
C LYS A 538 6.54 -38.75 3.13
N GLU A 539 7.82 -38.66 3.51
CA GLU A 539 8.54 -39.75 4.18
C GLU A 539 7.96 -40.10 5.55
N LEU A 540 7.54 -39.09 6.31
CA LEU A 540 6.91 -39.28 7.62
C LEU A 540 5.54 -39.93 7.50
N ALA A 541 4.73 -39.55 6.50
CA ALA A 541 3.44 -40.19 6.25
C ALA A 541 3.59 -41.70 5.98
N ALA A 542 4.62 -42.11 5.24
CA ALA A 542 4.93 -43.53 5.02
C ALA A 542 5.40 -44.24 6.30
N GLY A 543 6.18 -43.57 7.15
CA GLY A 543 6.60 -44.07 8.45
C GLY A 543 5.43 -44.28 9.42
N PHE A 544 4.49 -43.33 9.48
CA PHE A 544 3.26 -43.45 10.28
C PHE A 544 2.35 -44.57 9.79
N ALA A 545 2.13 -44.67 8.47
CA ALA A 545 1.33 -45.74 7.89
C ALA A 545 1.90 -47.14 8.18
N SER A 546 3.21 -47.23 8.41
CA SER A 546 3.92 -48.48 8.75
C SER A 546 4.04 -48.74 10.26
N GLY A 547 3.45 -47.89 11.11
CA GLY A 547 3.47 -48.05 12.57
C GLY A 547 4.86 -47.91 13.20
N GLU A 548 5.74 -47.11 12.61
CA GLU A 548 7.12 -46.97 13.08
C GLU A 548 7.22 -46.20 14.41
N SER A 549 8.15 -46.60 15.29
CA SER A 549 8.42 -45.88 16.54
C SER A 549 9.06 -44.51 16.29
N THR A 550 8.94 -43.60 17.26
CA THR A 550 9.53 -42.25 17.25
C THR A 550 11.03 -42.28 16.88
N ASP A 551 11.80 -43.20 17.45
CA ASP A 551 13.24 -43.36 17.16
C ASP A 551 13.53 -43.84 15.74
N LYS A 552 12.63 -44.63 15.16
CA LYS A 552 12.76 -45.10 13.78
C LYS A 552 12.42 -43.97 12.81
N ILE A 553 11.44 -43.14 13.15
CA ILE A 553 11.09 -41.93 12.41
C ILE A 553 12.22 -40.88 12.48
N ALA A 554 12.81 -40.63 13.65
CA ALA A 554 13.98 -39.74 13.78
C ALA A 554 15.17 -40.23 12.94
N ARG A 555 15.40 -41.54 12.87
CA ARG A 555 16.40 -42.13 11.97
C ARG A 555 16.07 -41.95 10.49
N ARG A 556 14.79 -42.01 10.09
CA ARG A 556 14.37 -41.69 8.71
C ARG A 556 14.65 -40.24 8.35
N ILE A 557 14.32 -39.29 9.23
CA ILE A 557 14.64 -37.87 9.04
C ILE A 557 16.15 -37.71 8.80
N ARG A 558 16.99 -38.25 9.69
CA ARG A 558 18.46 -38.19 9.52
C ARG A 558 18.95 -38.90 8.24
N SER A 559 18.29 -39.97 7.80
CA SER A 559 18.63 -40.70 6.58
C SER A 559 18.28 -39.94 5.30
N TYR A 560 17.14 -39.25 5.28
CA TYR A 560 16.70 -38.42 4.16
C TYR A 560 17.78 -37.37 3.79
N TYR A 561 18.33 -36.70 4.81
CA TYR A 561 19.39 -35.71 4.62
C TYR A 561 20.75 -36.30 4.19
N ARG A 562 21.00 -37.61 4.39
CA ARG A 562 22.29 -38.24 4.05
C ARG A 562 22.36 -38.81 2.63
N ASN A 563 21.31 -39.45 2.14
CA ASN A 563 21.38 -40.29 0.93
C ASN A 563 20.71 -39.65 -0.29
N ASP A 564 19.47 -39.18 -0.18
CA ASP A 564 18.70 -38.68 -1.32
C ASP A 564 19.06 -37.23 -1.68
N TYR A 565 19.60 -36.48 -0.73
CA TYR A 565 19.86 -35.06 -0.90
C TYR A 565 21.14 -34.74 -1.69
N LYS A 566 22.12 -35.65 -1.77
CA LYS A 566 23.40 -35.39 -2.47
C LYS A 566 23.20 -35.02 -3.94
N ARG A 567 22.30 -35.72 -4.65
CA ARG A 567 21.99 -35.44 -6.05
C ARG A 567 21.29 -34.10 -6.23
N ARG A 568 20.39 -33.72 -5.32
CA ARG A 568 19.68 -32.44 -5.36
C ARG A 568 20.60 -31.27 -5.06
N ALA A 569 21.49 -31.44 -4.07
CA ALA A 569 22.54 -30.49 -3.75
C ALA A 569 23.41 -30.16 -4.97
N ASP A 570 23.80 -31.17 -5.73
CA ASP A 570 24.61 -31.00 -6.94
C ASP A 570 23.90 -30.16 -8.00
N VAL A 571 22.62 -30.45 -8.26
CA VAL A 571 21.82 -29.74 -9.26
C VAL A 571 21.57 -28.28 -8.85
N VAL A 572 21.22 -28.06 -7.58
CA VAL A 572 20.97 -26.72 -7.05
C VAL A 572 22.26 -25.89 -7.06
N ALA A 573 23.36 -26.42 -6.50
CA ALA A 573 24.65 -25.73 -6.49
C ALA A 573 25.09 -25.30 -7.89
N ARG A 574 24.93 -26.18 -8.88
CA ARG A 574 25.24 -25.87 -10.29
C ARG A 574 24.36 -24.76 -10.86
N THR A 575 23.06 -24.82 -10.59
CA THR A 575 22.11 -23.81 -11.08
C THR A 575 22.45 -22.43 -10.53
N GLU A 576 22.78 -22.35 -9.24
CA GLU A 576 23.10 -21.08 -8.58
C GLU A 576 24.44 -20.48 -9.02
N VAL A 577 25.48 -21.32 -9.16
CA VAL A 577 26.78 -20.87 -9.66
C VAL A 577 26.67 -20.34 -11.10
N ILE A 578 25.85 -20.98 -11.93
CA ILE A 578 25.67 -20.57 -13.32
C ILE A 578 24.85 -19.30 -13.44
N ALA A 579 23.79 -19.17 -12.63
CA ALA A 579 23.03 -17.93 -12.55
C ALA A 579 23.95 -16.77 -12.12
N ALA A 580 24.67 -16.92 -11.01
CA ALA A 580 25.53 -15.88 -10.47
C ALA A 580 26.68 -15.50 -11.42
N ASN A 581 27.32 -16.48 -12.08
CA ASN A 581 28.38 -16.18 -13.04
C ASN A 581 27.84 -15.42 -14.26
N ASN A 582 26.69 -15.82 -14.82
CA ASN A 582 26.16 -15.17 -16.02
C ASN A 582 25.67 -13.75 -15.72
N GLU A 583 25.00 -13.55 -14.60
CA GLU A 583 24.56 -12.22 -14.17
C GLU A 583 25.74 -11.29 -13.85
N GLY A 584 26.76 -11.82 -13.17
CA GLY A 584 27.98 -11.05 -12.92
C GLY A 584 28.73 -10.68 -14.20
N ALA A 585 28.76 -11.58 -15.19
CA ALA A 585 29.37 -11.31 -16.49
C ALA A 585 28.59 -10.25 -17.29
N LEU A 586 27.25 -10.32 -17.32
CA LEU A 586 26.40 -9.33 -18.00
C LEU A 586 26.56 -7.94 -17.39
N GLU A 587 26.50 -7.82 -16.07
CA GLU A 587 26.76 -6.56 -15.34
C GLU A 587 28.15 -6.00 -15.69
N GLY A 588 29.15 -6.87 -15.82
CA GLY A 588 30.48 -6.46 -16.25
C GLY A 588 30.51 -5.97 -17.69
N TYR A 589 29.77 -6.59 -18.61
CA TYR A 589 29.64 -6.13 -19.99
C TYR A 589 28.95 -4.77 -20.08
N GLU A 590 27.89 -4.54 -19.29
CA GLU A 590 27.22 -3.24 -19.20
C GLU A 590 28.19 -2.15 -18.73
N ASN A 591 29.00 -2.46 -17.70
CA ASN A 591 30.00 -1.53 -17.18
C ASN A 591 31.06 -1.14 -18.22
N GLU A 592 31.43 -2.07 -19.11
CA GLU A 592 32.36 -1.83 -20.21
C GLU A 592 31.69 -1.21 -21.46
N GLY A 593 30.39 -0.89 -21.39
CA GLY A 593 29.65 -0.26 -22.48
C GLY A 593 29.30 -1.18 -23.65
N ILE A 594 29.34 -2.49 -23.43
CA ILE A 594 28.93 -3.49 -24.42
C ILE A 594 27.40 -3.50 -24.46
N THR A 595 26.82 -3.56 -25.65
CA THR A 595 25.35 -3.46 -25.82
C THR A 595 24.68 -4.77 -26.21
N GLN A 596 25.45 -5.74 -26.69
CA GLN A 596 24.95 -7.02 -27.17
C GLN A 596 25.77 -8.20 -26.64
N SER A 597 25.08 -9.32 -26.42
CA SER A 597 25.69 -10.59 -26.02
C SER A 597 25.08 -11.73 -26.84
N GLU A 598 25.91 -12.70 -27.20
CA GLU A 598 25.52 -13.93 -27.88
C GLU A 598 25.37 -15.07 -26.88
N PHE A 599 24.31 -15.86 -27.02
CA PHE A 599 24.08 -17.05 -26.21
C PHE A 599 24.96 -18.21 -26.69
N TYR A 600 25.87 -18.68 -25.84
CA TYR A 600 26.74 -19.81 -26.14
C TYR A 600 26.32 -21.07 -25.38
N ALA A 601 25.93 -22.11 -26.12
CA ALA A 601 25.60 -23.41 -25.59
C ALA A 601 26.87 -24.27 -25.44
N ALA A 602 26.88 -25.17 -24.45
CA ALA A 602 27.96 -26.12 -24.26
C ALA A 602 27.90 -27.23 -25.33
N LEU A 603 28.51 -26.99 -26.51
CA LEU A 603 28.46 -27.86 -27.70
C LEU A 603 29.22 -29.19 -27.54
N ASP A 604 28.69 -30.10 -26.72
CA ASP A 604 29.18 -31.47 -26.59
C ASP A 604 28.02 -32.49 -26.60
N GLU A 605 28.32 -33.78 -26.38
CA GLU A 605 27.34 -34.87 -26.37
C GLU A 605 26.19 -34.69 -25.36
N ARG A 606 26.30 -33.74 -24.42
CA ARG A 606 25.32 -33.46 -23.37
C ARG A 606 24.55 -32.15 -23.63
N THR A 607 24.65 -31.56 -24.81
CA THR A 607 23.83 -30.42 -25.23
C THR A 607 22.37 -30.87 -25.34
N CYS A 608 21.43 -30.20 -24.65
CA CYS A 608 20.00 -30.47 -24.82
C CYS A 608 19.39 -29.64 -25.95
N GLU A 609 18.22 -30.05 -26.45
CA GLU A 609 17.49 -29.36 -27.51
C GLU A 609 17.17 -27.90 -27.14
N ASP A 610 16.80 -27.64 -25.88
CA ASP A 610 16.51 -26.29 -25.39
C ASP A 610 17.75 -25.39 -25.51
N CYS A 611 18.91 -25.82 -24.98
CA CYS A 611 20.16 -25.05 -25.06
C CYS A 611 20.60 -24.83 -26.51
N MET A 612 20.44 -25.84 -27.37
CA MET A 612 20.80 -25.74 -28.77
C MET A 612 19.89 -24.76 -29.51
N GLY A 613 18.61 -24.70 -29.14
CA GLY A 613 17.64 -23.76 -29.72
C GLY A 613 18.03 -22.29 -29.55
N TYR A 614 18.68 -21.94 -28.44
CA TYR A 614 19.16 -20.58 -28.16
C TYR A 614 20.58 -20.31 -28.66
N HIS A 615 21.32 -21.32 -29.09
CA HIS A 615 22.72 -21.15 -29.47
C HIS A 615 22.91 -20.15 -30.62
N ALA A 616 23.93 -19.30 -30.50
CA ALA A 616 24.29 -18.25 -31.44
C ALA A 616 23.24 -17.14 -31.62
N GLN A 617 22.18 -17.14 -30.82
CA GLN A 617 21.22 -16.04 -30.81
C GLN A 617 21.81 -14.83 -30.07
N VAL A 618 21.61 -13.66 -30.66
CA VAL A 618 22.12 -12.38 -30.16
C VAL A 618 21.00 -11.63 -29.45
N TYR A 619 21.31 -11.14 -28.26
CA TYR A 619 20.40 -10.38 -27.42
C TYR A 619 21.02 -9.05 -27.02
N PRO A 620 20.24 -7.97 -26.95
CA PRO A 620 20.63 -6.79 -26.18
C PRO A 620 20.94 -7.21 -24.74
N ILE A 621 22.02 -6.71 -24.13
CA ILE A 621 22.44 -7.14 -22.78
C ILE A 621 21.33 -6.93 -21.73
N MET A 622 20.60 -5.82 -21.84
CA MET A 622 19.43 -5.52 -20.99
C MET A 622 18.34 -6.62 -21.04
N GLU A 623 18.23 -7.36 -22.15
CA GLU A 623 17.27 -8.45 -22.33
C GLU A 623 17.87 -9.82 -21.96
N SER A 624 19.19 -9.92 -21.80
CA SER A 624 19.91 -11.16 -21.47
C SER A 624 19.80 -11.58 -20.00
N HIS A 625 19.53 -10.62 -19.11
CA HIS A 625 19.41 -10.84 -17.67
C HIS A 625 18.26 -11.81 -17.35
N GLY A 626 18.54 -12.79 -16.49
CA GLY A 626 17.59 -13.78 -15.98
C GLY A 626 17.33 -14.96 -16.92
N ILE A 627 17.91 -15.00 -18.13
CA ILE A 627 17.70 -16.09 -19.09
C ILE A 627 18.50 -17.34 -18.71
N ILE A 628 19.80 -17.19 -18.42
CA ILE A 628 20.68 -18.32 -18.07
C ILE A 628 20.73 -18.44 -16.55
N PRO A 629 20.40 -19.60 -15.95
CA PRO A 629 20.19 -20.91 -16.58
C PRO A 629 18.74 -21.15 -17.04
N ILE A 630 18.58 -21.69 -18.25
CA ILE A 630 17.25 -22.05 -18.80
C ILE A 630 16.67 -23.36 -18.22
N HIS A 631 17.52 -24.22 -17.65
CA HIS A 631 17.10 -25.47 -17.00
C HIS A 631 18.09 -25.89 -15.90
N PRO A 632 17.70 -26.82 -15.00
CA PRO A 632 18.62 -27.37 -14.01
C PRO A 632 19.79 -28.09 -14.69
N ASN A 633 21.02 -27.89 -14.19
CA ASN A 633 22.27 -28.35 -14.84
C ASN A 633 22.57 -27.74 -16.22
N CYS A 634 22.07 -26.53 -16.50
CA CYS A 634 22.55 -25.74 -17.62
C CYS A 634 24.09 -25.64 -17.60
N ARG A 635 24.70 -25.30 -18.74
CA ARG A 635 26.16 -25.05 -18.87
C ARG A 635 26.46 -23.90 -19.84
N CYS A 636 25.42 -23.13 -20.17
CA CYS A 636 25.49 -22.05 -21.14
C CYS A 636 26.12 -20.82 -20.53
N THR A 637 26.66 -19.97 -21.39
CA THR A 637 27.23 -18.69 -20.98
C THR A 637 26.95 -17.59 -22.00
N TRP A 638 26.93 -16.35 -21.55
CA TRP A 638 26.92 -15.18 -22.42
C TRP A 638 28.32 -14.85 -22.94
N VAL A 639 28.43 -14.62 -24.25
CA VAL A 639 29.64 -14.12 -24.90
C VAL A 639 29.39 -12.67 -25.32
N PRO A 640 30.23 -11.70 -24.94
CA PRO A 640 30.02 -10.32 -25.34
C PRO A 640 30.25 -10.17 -26.84
N ILE A 641 29.39 -9.41 -27.51
CA ILE A 641 29.63 -8.97 -28.88
C ILE A 641 30.28 -7.61 -28.79
N VAL A 642 31.58 -7.59 -29.04
CA VAL A 642 32.37 -6.38 -29.18
C VAL A 642 32.27 -5.98 -30.66
N ASP A 643 31.82 -4.75 -30.92
CA ASP A 643 31.64 -4.14 -32.26
C ASP A 643 32.96 -3.58 -32.78
#